data_AF-A0A2S0JJI0-F1
#
_entry.id   AF-A0A2S0JJI0-F1
#
_cell.length_a   1.000
_cell.length_b   1.000
_cell.length_c   1.000
_cell.angle_alpha   90.00
_cell.angle_beta   90.00
_cell.angle_gamma   90.00
#
_symmetry.space_group_name_H-M   'P 1'
#
loop_
_entity.id
_entity.type
_entity.pdbx_description
1 polymer ?
#
loop_
_entity_poly.entity_id
_entity_poly.type
_entity_poly.pdbx_seq_one_letter_code
_entity_poly.pdbx_strand_id
1 'polypeptide(L)'
;MQRKTKQTLKLIVIIVLFMQTLFGSLPAMAIENLPPLQTTTMTMTSPDSATITQQATTADSVIIYVNATNGSGGDGENWGKAYNDLQLALEKASNKLNAGATAVQIWLAQGTYTPTKEMGMPGEPRTVSFQLRNNVAIYGGFNGTETDVTARDWRKNPTILSGDIGTQGDNTDNAYHVFYHAGLNLNDKAILDGVTIKDGNANDSARPHNVGGGMYNLSSSPTLKNIVFENNQATLGGGMYNGPGSKVILANATFRNNRATGEGGAIYNEGDGTSVALINSLVYANEASSGSAVYNQKGFMFPSVLGLINVTMNGNNTTGTEKATIYGGVATIQNSIIVGNTNEPPFLKTTPIINNSLLDVNESTSMVAKLHKTKTDIGTEMYTLEQIFIDSTQQDYRLRAKSPAIDTGNKDDYLIFTNATEDLAGNHRQVGAIDLGAYEAFPYDVTYEENGATAGDVSFDKMTYNQGQPVTIQNKGTLERAGHTFAGWNTRADGQGQDYVEKTSFTMGTEKLKLYAKWTPNSYNVTFDSNDGSAITMQQVMYNTQASTPTAPSKQGHTFVGWYKDMAFTAPWNFATDVVTDAITLYAKWTMNPTYTVTYDKNGATGGTVPQDNKTYEEKDNVTVQGNSGQLVRTNYMFKGWNTSADGKGAFYKANATFGMGQTNVTLYAEWTAKPPTTGGDGNPITPPTSNDNDYSPPSTVKITLHTNGGTVLAPMEWTYNTKIKNLPVPTKEGYRFNGWYRDEAFTKPWTEDTVIRENISLYAKWTALPVEKQTPSKEPQPTKPSVTFSDINKNHWAKDMIEELATRGIIKGYADGSFHPNEFISRMHVAVLLTRAFPFDQVREATDFSDVPSTLPYYEAITILQQAGIVDGSNGNFRPNENMTRAQLAKILVGVLGLKPKGTSSFADVDSTHWSTGYIAVLEREGIALGDNGNFRPNEPVTRAQFVAFLYRIIQIER
;
A
#
# COMPACT_ATOMS: atom_id res chain seq x y z
N MET A 1 -30.87 29.78 24.88
CA MET A 1 -31.71 30.04 23.69
C MET A 1 -32.26 31.47 23.56
N GLN A 2 -32.19 32.36 24.57
CA GLN A 2 -32.74 33.74 24.46
C GLN A 2 -31.77 34.85 24.01
N ARG A 3 -30.47 34.57 23.78
CA ARG A 3 -29.51 35.59 23.28
C ARG A 3 -29.39 35.65 21.75
N LYS A 4 -29.69 34.56 21.03
CA LYS A 4 -29.59 34.51 19.55
C LYS A 4 -30.76 35.20 18.83
N THR A 5 -31.92 35.36 19.47
CA THR A 5 -33.11 35.99 18.87
C THR A 5 -33.04 37.52 18.81
N LYS A 6 -32.19 38.17 19.65
CA LYS A 6 -32.07 39.64 19.70
C LYS A 6 -31.13 40.24 18.63
N GLN A 7 -30.22 39.46 18.05
CA GLN A 7 -29.32 39.94 16.98
C GLN A 7 -29.99 39.88 15.60
N THR A 8 -30.83 38.87 15.34
CA THR A 8 -31.57 38.74 14.09
C THR A 8 -32.66 39.81 13.93
N LEU A 9 -33.31 40.24 15.03
CA LEU A 9 -34.31 41.30 15.00
C LEU A 9 -33.71 42.71 14.75
N LYS A 10 -32.48 42.97 15.22
CA LYS A 10 -31.78 44.24 14.97
C LYS A 10 -31.37 44.40 13.50
N LEU A 11 -31.04 43.31 12.81
CA LEU A 11 -30.64 43.33 11.41
C LEU A 11 -31.84 43.59 10.48
N ILE A 12 -33.01 43.04 10.80
CA ILE A 12 -34.26 43.26 10.06
C ILE A 12 -34.75 44.71 10.21
N VAL A 13 -34.63 45.31 11.40
CA VAL A 13 -35.02 46.71 11.64
C VAL A 13 -34.11 47.70 10.90
N ILE A 14 -32.81 47.40 10.79
CA ILE A 14 -31.85 48.24 10.02
C ILE A 14 -32.15 48.16 8.50
N ILE A 15 -32.54 46.99 7.98
CA ILE A 15 -32.90 46.81 6.57
C ILE A 15 -34.22 47.53 6.22
N VAL A 16 -35.19 47.54 7.12
CA VAL A 16 -36.46 48.27 6.93
C VAL A 16 -36.27 49.78 7.01
N LEU A 17 -35.39 50.28 7.90
CA LEU A 17 -35.04 51.71 7.97
C LEU A 17 -34.21 52.19 6.76
N PHE A 18 -33.43 51.31 6.12
CA PHE A 18 -32.68 51.62 4.90
C PHE A 18 -33.55 51.64 3.63
N MET A 19 -34.69 50.94 3.63
CA MET A 19 -35.66 50.99 2.52
C MET A 19 -36.56 52.24 2.57
N GLN A 20 -36.76 52.87 3.72
CA GLN A 20 -37.56 54.09 3.85
C GLN A 20 -36.82 55.37 3.40
N THR A 21 -35.50 55.33 3.19
CA THR A 21 -34.70 56.47 2.73
C THR A 21 -34.46 56.50 1.22
N LEU A 22 -34.79 55.44 0.48
CA LEU A 22 -34.50 55.30 -0.96
C LEU A 22 -35.69 55.55 -1.90
N PHE A 23 -36.92 55.63 -1.38
CA PHE A 23 -38.10 55.92 -2.20
C PHE A 23 -38.87 57.13 -1.65
N GLY A 24 -38.78 58.23 -2.39
CA GLY A 24 -39.54 59.45 -2.12
C GLY A 24 -41.05 59.26 -2.30
N SER A 25 -41.79 59.93 -1.42
CA SER A 25 -43.23 60.21 -1.37
C SER A 25 -44.08 59.95 -2.62
N LEU A 26 -45.17 59.16 -2.47
CA LEU A 26 -46.46 59.33 -3.17
C LEU A 26 -47.62 58.81 -2.26
N PRO A 27 -48.88 59.29 -2.43
CA PRO A 27 -49.73 59.72 -1.32
C PRO A 27 -50.75 58.68 -0.81
N ALA A 28 -51.26 58.99 0.37
CA ALA A 28 -52.27 58.24 1.12
C ALA A 28 -53.63 58.15 0.41
N MET A 29 -54.25 56.96 0.44
CA MET A 29 -55.70 56.83 0.50
C MET A 29 -56.15 55.59 1.29
N ALA A 30 -57.01 55.89 2.27
CA ALA A 30 -58.09 55.10 2.87
C ALA A 30 -57.75 53.72 3.50
N ILE A 31 -57.56 53.77 4.82
CA ILE A 31 -57.76 52.68 5.78
C ILE A 31 -59.24 52.70 6.17
N GLU A 32 -59.95 51.57 6.06
CA GLU A 32 -60.96 51.19 7.04
C GLU A 32 -61.28 49.69 6.94
N ASN A 33 -61.29 49.03 8.11
CA ASN A 33 -61.79 47.69 8.44
C ASN A 33 -60.85 46.46 8.30
N LEU A 34 -59.98 46.28 9.30
CA LEU A 34 -59.62 44.96 9.83
C LEU A 34 -59.62 44.99 11.38
N PRO A 35 -60.26 44.03 12.08
CA PRO A 35 -60.38 43.99 13.54
C PRO A 35 -59.12 43.42 14.24
N PRO A 36 -58.96 43.63 15.57
CA PRO A 36 -57.67 43.48 16.27
C PRO A 36 -57.28 42.02 16.57
N LEU A 37 -55.97 41.78 16.68
CA LEU A 37 -55.39 40.56 17.23
C LEU A 37 -55.90 40.31 18.65
N GLN A 38 -56.53 39.15 18.87
CA GLN A 38 -56.69 38.55 20.19
C GLN A 38 -55.77 37.34 20.33
N THR A 39 -54.78 37.48 21.21
CA THR A 39 -54.10 36.37 21.88
C THR A 39 -55.11 35.61 22.74
N THR A 40 -55.38 34.35 22.42
CA THR A 40 -56.11 33.44 23.33
C THR A 40 -55.30 32.16 23.49
N THR A 41 -54.74 31.98 24.67
CA THR A 41 -54.34 30.68 25.23
C THR A 41 -55.57 29.81 25.39
N MET A 42 -55.56 28.60 24.83
CA MET A 42 -56.49 27.54 25.21
C MET A 42 -55.75 26.20 25.33
N THR A 43 -55.71 25.73 26.58
CA THR A 43 -55.56 24.33 26.97
C THR A 43 -56.77 23.53 26.50
N MET A 44 -56.54 22.34 25.93
CA MET A 44 -57.59 21.36 25.66
C MET A 44 -57.18 20.00 26.23
N THR A 45 -57.97 19.60 27.22
CA THR A 45 -58.07 18.27 27.85
C THR A 45 -58.64 17.23 26.88
N SER A 46 -58.30 15.96 27.11
CA SER A 46 -58.84 14.82 26.36
C SER A 46 -60.36 14.67 26.48
N PRO A 47 -61.01 14.11 25.44
CA PRO A 47 -62.15 13.24 25.64
C PRO A 47 -61.87 11.82 25.10
N ASP A 48 -62.39 10.87 25.87
CA ASP A 48 -62.40 9.43 25.62
C ASP A 48 -63.07 9.01 24.31
N SER A 49 -62.50 7.95 23.73
CA SER A 49 -63.16 6.75 23.23
C SER A 49 -64.42 6.91 22.37
N ALA A 50 -64.23 7.04 21.06
CA ALA A 50 -65.14 6.51 20.06
C ALA A 50 -64.34 5.72 19.02
N THR A 51 -64.61 4.42 18.97
CA THR A 51 -64.02 3.44 18.07
C THR A 51 -64.28 3.82 16.62
N ILE A 52 -63.29 4.40 15.95
CA ILE A 52 -63.22 4.41 14.49
C ILE A 52 -62.13 3.42 14.11
N THR A 53 -62.55 2.22 13.72
CA THR A 53 -61.73 1.30 12.93
C THR A 53 -61.42 1.97 11.60
N GLN A 54 -60.36 2.75 11.55
CA GLN A 54 -59.62 3.01 10.32
C GLN A 54 -58.23 2.41 10.54
N GLN A 55 -57.97 1.28 9.88
CA GLN A 55 -56.64 0.70 9.76
C GLN A 55 -55.68 1.82 9.36
N ALA A 56 -54.78 2.20 10.26
CA ALA A 56 -53.58 2.91 9.89
C ALA A 56 -52.70 1.93 9.11
N THR A 57 -52.92 1.85 7.80
CA THR A 57 -51.96 1.24 6.89
C THR A 57 -50.75 2.17 6.84
N THR A 58 -49.61 1.70 7.35
CA THR A 58 -48.30 2.27 7.03
C THR A 58 -48.21 2.39 5.51
N ALA A 59 -48.10 3.60 4.98
CA ALA A 59 -48.01 3.80 3.54
C ALA A 59 -46.62 3.35 3.06
N ASP A 60 -46.53 2.13 2.54
CA ASP A 60 -45.33 1.61 1.86
C ASP A 60 -44.99 2.52 0.68
N SER A 61 -43.72 2.95 0.59
CA SER A 61 -43.21 3.61 -0.60
C SER A 61 -43.30 2.66 -1.79
N VAL A 62 -43.93 3.08 -2.90
CA VAL A 62 -44.07 2.24 -4.09
C VAL A 62 -42.71 2.14 -4.80
N ILE A 63 -42.25 0.94 -5.09
CA ILE A 63 -41.02 0.69 -5.86
C ILE A 63 -41.39 0.27 -7.28
N ILE A 64 -40.70 0.84 -8.27
CA ILE A 64 -40.80 0.48 -9.68
C ILE A 64 -39.42 0.02 -10.16
N TYR A 65 -39.34 -1.20 -10.67
CA TYR A 65 -38.10 -1.80 -11.17
C TYR A 65 -37.94 -1.57 -12.68
N VAL A 66 -36.74 -1.21 -13.11
CA VAL A 66 -36.40 -0.96 -14.52
C VAL A 66 -35.09 -1.65 -14.88
N ASN A 67 -35.09 -2.43 -15.96
CA ASN A 67 -33.92 -3.11 -16.51
C ASN A 67 -33.97 -3.08 -18.04
N ALA A 68 -33.08 -2.30 -18.67
CA ALA A 68 -33.01 -2.14 -20.13
C ALA A 68 -32.84 -3.45 -20.91
N THR A 69 -32.33 -4.50 -20.27
CA THR A 69 -32.09 -5.81 -20.90
C THR A 69 -33.33 -6.73 -20.90
N ASN A 70 -34.38 -6.37 -20.16
CA ASN A 70 -35.62 -7.15 -20.15
C ASN A 70 -36.40 -7.00 -21.47
N GLY A 71 -37.22 -8.01 -21.78
CA GLY A 71 -38.19 -7.92 -22.87
C GLY A 71 -39.27 -6.87 -22.61
N SER A 72 -39.97 -6.44 -23.67
CA SER A 72 -41.10 -5.54 -23.53
C SER A 72 -42.28 -6.21 -22.80
N GLY A 73 -43.06 -5.43 -22.04
CA GLY A 73 -44.28 -5.91 -21.38
C GLY A 73 -44.18 -6.23 -19.88
N GLY A 74 -43.06 -5.91 -19.22
CA GLY A 74 -42.97 -5.93 -17.75
C GLY A 74 -43.97 -4.98 -17.08
N ASP A 75 -44.35 -5.28 -15.83
CA ASP A 75 -45.25 -4.47 -14.99
C ASP A 75 -44.51 -3.62 -13.94
N GLY A 76 -43.20 -3.81 -13.80
CA GLY A 76 -42.32 -3.06 -12.91
C GLY A 76 -42.44 -3.43 -11.44
N GLU A 77 -43.09 -4.55 -11.09
CA GLU A 77 -43.32 -4.95 -9.68
C GLU A 77 -42.12 -5.65 -9.03
N ASN A 78 -41.21 -6.21 -9.81
CA ASN A 78 -39.97 -6.84 -9.38
C ASN A 78 -38.98 -6.93 -10.55
N TRP A 79 -37.73 -7.32 -10.29
CA TRP A 79 -36.70 -7.44 -11.33
C TRP A 79 -37.06 -8.36 -12.51
N GLY A 80 -37.73 -9.50 -12.24
CA GLY A 80 -38.15 -10.45 -13.27
C GLY A 80 -39.27 -9.92 -14.19
N LYS A 81 -39.95 -8.85 -13.77
CA LYS A 81 -40.96 -8.14 -14.55
C LYS A 81 -40.66 -6.64 -14.68
N ALA A 82 -39.39 -6.25 -14.55
CA ALA A 82 -39.01 -4.85 -14.62
C ALA A 82 -39.39 -4.25 -15.99
N TYR A 83 -39.74 -2.96 -16.00
CA TYR A 83 -39.89 -2.23 -17.25
C TYR A 83 -38.54 -2.19 -17.97
N ASN A 84 -38.53 -2.26 -19.30
CA ASN A 84 -37.30 -2.11 -20.09
C ASN A 84 -37.04 -0.66 -20.53
N ASP A 85 -37.95 0.26 -20.20
CA ASP A 85 -37.89 1.67 -20.57
C ASP A 85 -38.12 2.56 -19.34
N LEU A 86 -37.17 3.45 -19.07
CA LEU A 86 -37.25 4.40 -17.96
C LEU A 86 -38.35 5.44 -18.22
N GLN A 87 -38.60 5.82 -19.47
CA GLN A 87 -39.62 6.81 -19.78
C GLN A 87 -41.01 6.33 -19.38
N LEU A 88 -41.34 5.07 -19.67
CA LEU A 88 -42.55 4.40 -19.22
C LEU A 88 -42.61 4.33 -17.68
N ALA A 89 -41.51 3.97 -17.01
CA ALA A 89 -41.47 3.91 -15.55
C ALA A 89 -41.78 5.26 -14.89
N LEU A 90 -41.30 6.36 -15.45
CA LEU A 90 -41.60 7.73 -14.99
C LEU A 90 -43.10 8.09 -15.15
N GLU A 91 -43.74 7.63 -16.23
CA GLU A 91 -45.18 7.80 -16.42
C GLU A 91 -45.96 6.98 -15.38
N LYS A 92 -45.55 5.74 -15.13
CA LYS A 92 -46.19 4.88 -14.12
C LYS A 92 -46.03 5.44 -12.71
N ALA A 93 -44.85 5.96 -12.36
CA ALA A 93 -44.63 6.63 -11.08
C ALA A 93 -45.64 7.77 -10.86
N SER A 94 -45.93 8.53 -11.92
CA SER A 94 -46.87 9.65 -11.86
C SER A 94 -48.31 9.20 -11.67
N ASN A 95 -48.69 8.10 -12.33
CA ASN A 95 -49.99 7.48 -12.11
C ASN A 95 -50.14 6.98 -10.67
N LYS A 96 -49.07 6.43 -10.07
CA LYS A 96 -49.08 6.01 -8.66
C LYS A 96 -49.25 7.20 -7.72
N LEU A 97 -48.55 8.31 -7.95
CA LEU A 97 -48.73 9.56 -7.19
C LEU A 97 -50.16 10.10 -7.32
N ASN A 98 -50.71 10.14 -8.53
CA ASN A 98 -52.09 10.56 -8.79
C ASN A 98 -53.13 9.63 -8.13
N ALA A 99 -52.79 8.34 -7.97
CA ALA A 99 -53.60 7.35 -7.27
C ALA A 99 -53.45 7.39 -5.73
N GLY A 100 -52.71 8.35 -5.18
CA GLY A 100 -52.58 8.57 -3.74
C GLY A 100 -51.28 8.09 -3.11
N ALA A 101 -50.30 7.59 -3.89
CA ALA A 101 -48.98 7.31 -3.36
C ALA A 101 -48.31 8.60 -2.86
N THR A 102 -47.69 8.55 -1.68
CA THR A 102 -47.02 9.71 -1.07
C THR A 102 -45.59 9.90 -1.58
N ALA A 103 -44.95 8.81 -2.05
CA ALA A 103 -43.66 8.80 -2.71
C ALA A 103 -43.51 7.55 -3.58
N VAL A 104 -42.70 7.66 -4.64
CA VAL A 104 -42.35 6.54 -5.53
C VAL A 104 -40.85 6.45 -5.70
N GLN A 105 -40.32 5.23 -5.68
CA GLN A 105 -38.93 4.94 -6.01
C GLN A 105 -38.87 4.24 -7.38
N ILE A 106 -37.87 4.60 -8.18
CA ILE A 106 -37.53 3.91 -9.43
C ILE A 106 -36.13 3.33 -9.26
N TRP A 107 -35.99 2.02 -9.38
CA TRP A 107 -34.72 1.31 -9.25
C TRP A 107 -34.24 0.87 -10.63
N LEU A 108 -33.08 1.37 -11.03
CA LEU A 108 -32.47 1.12 -12.33
C LEU A 108 -31.37 0.07 -12.20
N ALA A 109 -31.53 -1.06 -12.88
CA ALA A 109 -30.44 -1.99 -13.10
C ALA A 109 -29.34 -1.32 -13.96
N GLN A 110 -28.11 -1.79 -13.81
CA GLN A 110 -26.99 -1.41 -14.66
C GLN A 110 -27.35 -1.52 -16.14
N GLY A 111 -26.82 -0.59 -16.94
CA GLY A 111 -27.14 -0.48 -18.35
C GLY A 111 -27.34 0.97 -18.78
N THR A 112 -27.63 1.12 -20.07
CA THR A 112 -27.85 2.41 -20.70
C THR A 112 -29.32 2.60 -21.04
N TYR A 113 -29.86 3.76 -20.67
CA TYR A 113 -31.24 4.17 -20.91
C TYR A 113 -31.25 5.48 -21.69
N THR A 114 -32.02 5.55 -22.77
CA THR A 114 -32.18 6.74 -23.60
C THR A 114 -33.60 7.27 -23.49
N PRO A 115 -33.81 8.60 -23.59
CA PRO A 115 -35.14 9.18 -23.54
C PRO A 115 -35.92 8.89 -24.82
N THR A 116 -37.24 8.68 -24.68
CA THR A 116 -38.12 8.30 -25.81
C THR A 116 -39.31 9.25 -26.01
N LYS A 117 -39.46 10.27 -25.16
CA LYS A 117 -40.62 11.18 -25.17
C LYS A 117 -40.20 12.61 -25.47
N GLU A 118 -40.74 13.15 -26.57
CA GLU A 118 -40.55 14.54 -27.00
C GLU A 118 -41.09 15.53 -25.97
N MET A 119 -40.34 16.59 -25.70
CA MET A 119 -40.66 17.62 -24.71
C MET A 119 -40.61 19.01 -25.34
N GLY A 120 -41.66 19.82 -25.14
CA GLY A 120 -41.67 21.23 -25.51
C GLY A 120 -41.93 21.54 -27.00
N MET A 121 -41.54 20.66 -27.94
CA MET A 121 -41.82 20.83 -29.37
C MET A 121 -42.13 19.49 -30.05
N PRO A 122 -43.42 19.16 -30.26
CA PRO A 122 -43.81 17.94 -30.97
C PRO A 122 -43.28 17.92 -32.41
N GLY A 123 -42.77 16.77 -32.84
CA GLY A 123 -42.24 16.55 -34.20
C GLY A 123 -40.77 16.90 -34.38
N GLU A 124 -40.05 17.26 -33.31
CA GLU A 124 -38.60 17.42 -33.31
C GLU A 124 -37.94 16.27 -32.52
N PRO A 125 -37.36 15.26 -33.21
CA PRO A 125 -36.87 14.03 -32.58
C PRO A 125 -35.81 14.26 -31.49
N ARG A 126 -35.04 15.34 -31.57
CA ARG A 126 -33.97 15.66 -30.61
C ARG A 126 -34.49 16.28 -29.31
N THR A 127 -35.80 16.56 -29.21
CA THR A 127 -36.43 17.05 -27.97
C THR A 127 -36.82 15.94 -27.00
N VAL A 128 -36.49 14.68 -27.30
CA VAL A 128 -36.70 13.60 -26.33
C VAL A 128 -35.84 13.82 -25.09
N SER A 129 -36.46 13.81 -23.91
CA SER A 129 -35.75 14.03 -22.64
C SER A 129 -36.43 13.32 -21.48
N PHE A 130 -35.66 12.96 -20.46
CA PHE A 130 -36.21 12.55 -19.17
C PHE A 130 -36.65 13.78 -18.35
N GLN A 131 -37.57 13.56 -17.42
CA GLN A 131 -38.02 14.57 -16.46
C GLN A 131 -38.08 13.97 -15.06
N LEU A 132 -37.37 14.60 -14.12
CA LEU A 132 -37.57 14.34 -12.70
C LEU A 132 -38.94 14.86 -12.25
N ARG A 133 -39.42 14.35 -11.11
CA ARG A 133 -40.73 14.69 -10.54
C ARG A 133 -40.66 14.77 -9.02
N ASN A 134 -41.43 15.68 -8.44
CA ASN A 134 -41.53 15.81 -6.98
C ASN A 134 -42.08 14.52 -6.36
N ASN A 135 -41.46 14.09 -5.25
CA ASN A 135 -41.76 12.83 -4.56
C ASN A 135 -41.44 11.55 -5.37
N VAL A 136 -40.62 11.67 -6.42
CA VAL A 136 -40.04 10.53 -7.13
C VAL A 136 -38.54 10.51 -6.88
N ALA A 137 -38.03 9.35 -6.43
CA ALA A 137 -36.60 9.10 -6.27
C ALA A 137 -36.14 8.06 -7.30
N ILE A 138 -35.12 8.40 -8.09
CA ILE A 138 -34.51 7.49 -9.07
C ILE A 138 -33.15 7.06 -8.52
N TYR A 139 -32.96 5.74 -8.38
CA TYR A 139 -31.74 5.13 -7.89
C TYR A 139 -31.12 4.25 -8.97
N GLY A 140 -29.89 4.57 -9.37
CA GLY A 140 -29.03 3.70 -10.18
C GLY A 140 -28.06 2.90 -9.31
N GLY A 141 -27.47 1.86 -9.91
CA GLY A 141 -26.44 1.04 -9.26
C GLY A 141 -26.85 -0.38 -8.91
N PHE A 142 -27.96 -0.87 -9.45
CA PHE A 142 -28.44 -2.22 -9.16
C PHE A 142 -27.89 -3.23 -10.16
N ASN A 143 -27.56 -4.44 -9.70
CA ASN A 143 -27.28 -5.59 -10.54
C ASN A 143 -28.57 -6.26 -11.05
N GLY A 144 -29.72 -5.92 -10.46
CA GLY A 144 -31.04 -6.45 -10.85
C GLY A 144 -31.48 -7.65 -10.03
N THR A 145 -30.97 -7.78 -8.80
CA THR A 145 -31.31 -8.88 -7.87
C THR A 145 -31.60 -8.40 -6.45
N GLU A 146 -31.30 -7.13 -6.17
CA GLU A 146 -31.36 -6.54 -4.85
C GLU A 146 -32.80 -6.32 -4.39
N THR A 147 -33.02 -6.48 -3.09
CA THR A 147 -34.31 -6.25 -2.43
C THR A 147 -34.29 -5.01 -1.52
N ASP A 148 -33.14 -4.34 -1.38
CA ASP A 148 -32.92 -3.17 -0.53
C ASP A 148 -32.09 -2.13 -1.27
N VAL A 149 -32.46 -0.85 -1.16
CA VAL A 149 -31.76 0.27 -1.82
C VAL A 149 -30.31 0.42 -1.32
N THR A 150 -30.01 -0.03 -0.11
CA THR A 150 -28.66 0.00 0.48
C THR A 150 -27.75 -1.11 -0.03
N ALA A 151 -28.31 -2.14 -0.68
CA ALA A 151 -27.54 -3.24 -1.26
C ALA A 151 -26.95 -2.90 -2.64
N ARG A 152 -27.35 -1.77 -3.25
CA ARG A 152 -26.84 -1.32 -4.54
C ARG A 152 -25.36 -0.94 -4.45
N ASP A 153 -24.60 -1.24 -5.50
CA ASP A 153 -23.22 -0.79 -5.67
C ASP A 153 -23.13 0.02 -6.97
N TRP A 154 -23.40 1.32 -6.87
CA TRP A 154 -23.42 2.23 -8.02
C TRP A 154 -22.05 2.45 -8.67
N ARG A 155 -20.96 2.07 -8.00
CA ARG A 155 -19.62 2.11 -8.57
C ARG A 155 -19.33 0.87 -9.41
N LYS A 156 -19.82 -0.30 -9.00
CA LYS A 156 -19.66 -1.57 -9.75
C LYS A 156 -20.71 -1.80 -10.84
N ASN A 157 -21.93 -1.29 -10.64
CA ASN A 157 -23.09 -1.53 -11.51
C ASN A 157 -23.52 -0.23 -12.21
N PRO A 158 -22.75 0.28 -13.18
CA PRO A 158 -22.99 1.60 -13.75
C PRO A 158 -24.36 1.71 -14.44
N THR A 159 -25.11 2.74 -14.07
CA THR A 159 -26.37 3.12 -14.70
C THR A 159 -26.17 4.39 -15.50
N ILE A 160 -26.39 4.33 -16.82
CA ILE A 160 -26.10 5.41 -17.75
C ILE A 160 -27.42 5.93 -18.34
N LEU A 161 -27.67 7.22 -18.18
CA LEU A 161 -28.74 7.96 -18.84
C LEU A 161 -28.10 8.77 -19.96
N SER A 162 -28.31 8.35 -21.20
CA SER A 162 -27.60 8.89 -22.36
C SER A 162 -28.54 9.63 -23.32
N GLY A 163 -28.04 10.73 -23.88
CA GLY A 163 -28.64 11.46 -24.99
C GLY A 163 -28.28 10.90 -26.37
N ASP A 164 -27.45 9.85 -26.46
CA ASP A 164 -27.08 9.14 -27.69
C ASP A 164 -28.30 8.38 -28.23
N ILE A 165 -29.13 9.09 -28.99
CA ILE A 165 -30.35 8.59 -29.62
C ILE A 165 -30.11 8.41 -31.12
N GLY A 166 -30.84 7.50 -31.75
CA GLY A 166 -30.66 7.24 -33.18
C GLY A 166 -29.43 6.39 -33.43
N THR A 167 -28.39 6.96 -34.04
CA THR A 167 -27.18 6.26 -34.47
C THR A 167 -26.10 6.34 -33.38
N GLN A 168 -25.77 5.19 -32.80
CA GLN A 168 -24.78 5.12 -31.72
C GLN A 168 -23.48 5.88 -32.04
N GLY A 169 -23.14 6.85 -31.20
CA GLY A 169 -21.93 7.65 -31.26
C GLY A 169 -21.93 8.79 -32.30
N ASP A 170 -23.02 8.98 -33.03
CA ASP A 170 -23.24 10.17 -33.85
C ASP A 170 -23.79 11.28 -32.96
N ASN A 171 -23.04 12.36 -32.74
CA ASN A 171 -23.55 13.42 -31.87
C ASN A 171 -24.60 14.32 -32.55
N THR A 172 -24.83 14.18 -33.85
CA THR A 172 -25.70 15.09 -34.61
C THR A 172 -27.19 14.78 -34.43
N ASP A 173 -27.53 13.54 -34.10
CA ASP A 173 -28.89 13.11 -33.76
C ASP A 173 -29.14 13.02 -32.25
N ASN A 174 -28.11 13.16 -31.41
CA ASN A 174 -28.26 13.21 -29.95
C ASN A 174 -29.35 14.17 -29.46
N ALA A 175 -30.06 13.75 -28.41
CA ALA A 175 -31.00 14.58 -27.68
C ALA A 175 -30.35 15.90 -27.25
N TYR A 176 -31.09 17.00 -27.34
CA TYR A 176 -30.61 18.30 -26.87
C TYR A 176 -30.31 18.27 -25.37
N HIS A 177 -31.22 17.69 -24.59
CA HIS A 177 -31.10 17.55 -23.15
C HIS A 177 -31.32 16.09 -22.74
N VAL A 178 -30.46 15.54 -21.90
CA VAL A 178 -30.79 14.25 -21.25
C VAL A 178 -31.92 14.46 -20.25
N PHE A 179 -31.88 15.55 -19.47
CA PHE A 179 -32.94 16.00 -18.57
C PHE A 179 -33.44 17.40 -18.88
N TYR A 180 -34.77 17.57 -18.97
CA TYR A 180 -35.39 18.86 -19.30
C TYR A 180 -36.50 19.26 -18.31
N HIS A 181 -36.21 20.22 -17.43
CA HIS A 181 -37.10 20.63 -16.32
C HIS A 181 -37.68 22.04 -16.48
N ALA A 182 -38.36 22.31 -17.61
CA ALA A 182 -39.11 23.55 -17.78
C ALA A 182 -40.50 23.46 -17.14
N GLY A 183 -40.84 24.44 -16.30
CA GLY A 183 -42.19 24.56 -15.71
C GLY A 183 -42.56 23.52 -14.64
N LEU A 184 -41.61 22.67 -14.21
CA LEU A 184 -41.88 21.59 -13.26
C LEU A 184 -41.83 22.02 -11.79
N ASN A 185 -41.16 23.12 -11.48
CA ASN A 185 -40.96 23.63 -10.12
C ASN A 185 -40.50 22.52 -9.15
N LEU A 186 -39.43 21.81 -9.54
CA LEU A 186 -38.92 20.71 -8.73
C LEU A 186 -38.42 21.22 -7.37
N ASN A 187 -38.65 20.42 -6.33
CA ASN A 187 -38.11 20.62 -5.00
C ASN A 187 -37.13 19.50 -4.63
N ASP A 188 -36.61 19.58 -3.41
CA ASP A 188 -35.61 18.66 -2.86
C ASP A 188 -36.06 17.20 -2.77
N LYS A 189 -37.36 16.92 -2.92
CA LYS A 189 -37.93 15.56 -2.97
C LYS A 189 -37.90 14.92 -4.36
N ALA A 190 -37.48 15.66 -5.39
CA ALA A 190 -37.09 15.07 -6.67
C ALA A 190 -35.62 14.61 -6.55
N ILE A 191 -35.41 13.31 -6.39
CA ILE A 191 -34.09 12.73 -6.07
C ILE A 191 -33.56 11.95 -7.28
N LEU A 192 -32.31 12.20 -7.64
CA LEU A 192 -31.55 11.37 -8.58
C LEU A 192 -30.25 10.94 -7.90
N ASP A 193 -30.01 9.63 -7.83
CA ASP A 193 -28.87 9.07 -7.09
C ASP A 193 -28.19 7.91 -7.83
N GLY A 194 -26.89 8.00 -8.08
CA GLY A 194 -26.08 6.87 -8.56
C GLY A 194 -26.17 6.63 -10.07
N VAL A 195 -26.22 7.68 -10.89
CA VAL A 195 -26.27 7.57 -12.36
C VAL A 195 -25.24 8.46 -13.05
N THR A 196 -24.88 8.06 -14.28
CA THR A 196 -24.13 8.89 -15.22
C THR A 196 -25.08 9.53 -16.23
N ILE A 197 -24.98 10.84 -16.43
CA ILE A 197 -25.71 11.62 -17.43
C ILE A 197 -24.72 12.02 -18.52
N LYS A 198 -24.92 11.53 -19.74
CA LYS A 198 -23.98 11.78 -20.84
C LYS A 198 -24.61 11.96 -22.21
N ASP A 199 -23.80 12.49 -23.11
CA ASP A 199 -24.06 12.62 -24.55
C ASP A 199 -25.24 13.54 -24.93
N GLY A 200 -25.71 14.41 -24.03
CA GLY A 200 -26.63 15.48 -24.45
C GLY A 200 -25.93 16.54 -25.30
N ASN A 201 -26.59 17.05 -26.34
CA ASN A 201 -25.99 17.98 -27.31
C ASN A 201 -26.91 19.18 -27.60
N ALA A 202 -27.00 20.13 -26.66
CA ALA A 202 -27.79 21.35 -26.77
C ALA A 202 -27.11 22.40 -27.67
N ASN A 203 -27.13 22.16 -28.99
CA ASN A 203 -26.40 22.94 -29.99
C ASN A 203 -27.30 23.73 -30.96
N ASP A 204 -28.57 23.97 -30.61
CA ASP A 204 -29.45 24.79 -31.43
C ASP A 204 -29.05 26.29 -31.40
N SER A 205 -29.67 27.09 -32.27
CA SER A 205 -29.48 28.53 -32.37
C SER A 205 -30.14 29.33 -31.25
N ALA A 206 -31.12 28.77 -30.55
CA ALA A 206 -31.93 29.46 -29.55
C ALA A 206 -32.24 28.61 -28.31
N ARG A 207 -32.63 29.30 -27.25
CA ARG A 207 -33.11 28.65 -26.02
C ARG A 207 -34.47 27.98 -26.25
N PRO A 208 -34.75 26.86 -25.56
CA PRO A 208 -33.91 26.21 -24.55
C PRO A 208 -32.85 25.26 -25.12
N HIS A 209 -32.93 24.89 -26.40
CA HIS A 209 -32.15 23.80 -27.02
C HIS A 209 -30.68 24.14 -27.32
N ASN A 210 -30.20 25.30 -26.87
CA ASN A 210 -28.80 25.69 -26.91
C ASN A 210 -28.12 25.69 -25.51
N VAL A 211 -28.82 25.31 -24.44
CA VAL A 211 -28.29 25.33 -23.07
C VAL A 211 -28.56 24.05 -22.29
N GLY A 212 -27.62 23.62 -21.45
CA GLY A 212 -27.83 22.48 -20.54
C GLY A 212 -27.89 21.14 -21.27
N GLY A 213 -26.78 20.68 -21.85
CA GLY A 213 -26.73 19.43 -22.60
C GLY A 213 -27.09 18.22 -21.74
N GLY A 214 -26.47 18.09 -20.57
CA GLY A 214 -26.82 17.02 -19.62
C GLY A 214 -28.15 17.30 -18.92
N MET A 215 -28.28 18.47 -18.30
CA MET A 215 -29.48 18.84 -17.54
C MET A 215 -29.84 20.32 -17.68
N TYR A 216 -31.09 20.58 -18.03
CA TYR A 216 -31.70 21.91 -18.05
C TYR A 216 -32.67 22.08 -16.87
N ASN A 217 -32.36 22.99 -15.95
CA ASN A 217 -33.21 23.35 -14.81
C ASN A 217 -33.77 24.75 -14.96
N LEU A 218 -35.09 24.92 -14.80
CA LEU A 218 -35.73 26.24 -14.71
C LEU A 218 -36.66 26.29 -13.50
N SER A 219 -36.37 27.21 -12.57
CA SER A 219 -37.04 27.33 -11.26
C SER A 219 -37.19 25.98 -10.55
N SER A 220 -36.18 25.11 -10.69
CA SER A 220 -36.23 23.71 -10.28
C SER A 220 -35.02 23.38 -9.41
N SER A 221 -35.26 22.68 -8.31
CA SER A 221 -34.30 22.47 -7.21
C SER A 221 -34.19 20.99 -6.82
N PRO A 222 -33.86 20.08 -7.74
CA PRO A 222 -33.71 18.66 -7.41
C PRO A 222 -32.49 18.39 -6.52
N THR A 223 -32.52 17.27 -5.81
CA THR A 223 -31.40 16.75 -5.03
C THR A 223 -30.64 15.71 -5.84
N LEU A 224 -29.35 15.96 -6.11
CA LEU A 224 -28.51 15.12 -6.96
C LEU A 224 -27.37 14.51 -6.14
N LYS A 225 -27.26 13.18 -6.12
CA LYS A 225 -26.28 12.44 -5.32
C LYS A 225 -25.52 11.41 -6.15
N ASN A 226 -24.21 11.28 -5.97
CA ASN A 226 -23.41 10.26 -6.65
C ASN A 226 -23.64 10.31 -8.18
N ILE A 227 -23.60 11.51 -8.77
CA ILE A 227 -23.92 11.75 -10.19
C ILE A 227 -22.66 12.05 -10.97
N VAL A 228 -22.56 11.50 -12.17
CA VAL A 228 -21.53 11.88 -13.14
C VAL A 228 -22.18 12.62 -14.32
N PHE A 229 -21.72 13.83 -14.63
CA PHE A 229 -22.02 14.50 -15.89
C PHE A 229 -20.80 14.36 -16.81
N GLU A 230 -20.96 13.66 -17.92
CA GLU A 230 -19.86 13.31 -18.81
C GLU A 230 -20.18 13.59 -20.28
N ASN A 231 -19.23 14.16 -21.02
CA ASN A 231 -19.30 14.34 -22.47
C ASN A 231 -20.55 15.09 -22.98
N ASN A 232 -21.16 15.93 -22.15
CA ASN A 232 -22.30 16.72 -22.56
C ASN A 232 -21.85 18.02 -23.22
N GLN A 233 -22.59 18.45 -24.24
CA GLN A 233 -22.27 19.60 -25.08
C GLN A 233 -23.43 20.59 -25.10
N ALA A 234 -23.11 21.88 -25.02
CA ALA A 234 -24.09 22.96 -25.15
C ALA A 234 -23.45 24.25 -25.70
N THR A 235 -24.26 25.27 -25.98
CA THR A 235 -23.73 26.64 -26.04
C THR A 235 -23.41 27.16 -24.66
N LEU A 236 -24.34 27.00 -23.69
CA LEU A 236 -24.12 27.37 -22.28
C LEU A 236 -24.41 26.17 -21.37
N GLY A 237 -23.54 25.90 -20.40
CA GLY A 237 -23.79 24.83 -19.43
C GLY A 237 -23.71 23.46 -20.09
N GLY A 238 -22.53 23.04 -20.55
CA GLY A 238 -22.35 21.74 -21.24
C GLY A 238 -22.92 20.60 -20.41
N GLY A 239 -22.48 20.47 -19.16
CA GLY A 239 -23.02 19.51 -18.20
C GLY A 239 -24.42 19.91 -17.69
N MET A 240 -24.55 21.12 -17.15
CA MET A 240 -25.78 21.58 -16.51
C MET A 240 -26.02 23.07 -16.72
N TYR A 241 -27.29 23.41 -16.96
CA TYR A 241 -27.81 24.77 -16.95
C TYR A 241 -28.82 24.95 -15.84
N ASN A 242 -28.66 26.02 -15.05
CA ASN A 242 -29.60 26.43 -14.01
C ASN A 242 -30.13 27.84 -14.31
N GLY A 243 -31.41 27.90 -14.67
CA GLY A 243 -32.16 29.13 -14.89
C GLY A 243 -32.64 29.79 -13.58
N PRO A 244 -33.22 31.00 -13.67
CA PRO A 244 -33.63 31.80 -12.51
C PRO A 244 -34.48 31.04 -11.49
N GLY A 245 -34.17 31.29 -10.21
CA GLY A 245 -34.85 30.68 -9.06
C GLY A 245 -34.48 29.21 -8.76
N SER A 246 -33.58 28.59 -9.52
CA SER A 246 -33.16 27.20 -9.29
C SER A 246 -32.16 27.09 -8.13
N LYS A 247 -32.33 26.12 -7.24
CA LYS A 247 -31.45 25.88 -6.07
C LYS A 247 -31.01 24.42 -6.03
N VAL A 248 -29.88 24.12 -6.66
CA VAL A 248 -29.43 22.73 -6.86
C VAL A 248 -28.36 22.35 -5.83
N ILE A 249 -28.53 21.18 -5.21
CA ILE A 249 -27.54 20.58 -4.31
C ILE A 249 -26.98 19.32 -4.98
N LEU A 250 -25.66 19.30 -5.14
CA LEU A 250 -24.89 18.21 -5.73
C LEU A 250 -23.93 17.66 -4.67
N ALA A 251 -24.18 16.43 -4.24
CA ALA A 251 -23.28 15.71 -3.34
C ALA A 251 -22.61 14.55 -4.07
N ASN A 252 -21.30 14.41 -3.93
CA ASN A 252 -20.52 13.38 -4.62
C ASN A 252 -20.70 13.44 -6.14
N ALA A 253 -20.68 14.64 -6.71
CA ALA A 253 -20.86 14.83 -8.14
C ALA A 253 -19.50 14.87 -8.86
N THR A 254 -19.46 14.32 -10.07
CA THR A 254 -18.32 14.46 -10.98
C THR A 254 -18.77 15.13 -12.28
N PHE A 255 -18.14 16.24 -12.66
CA PHE A 255 -18.32 16.84 -13.98
C PHE A 255 -17.02 16.67 -14.76
N ARG A 256 -17.08 15.90 -15.85
CA ARG A 256 -15.90 15.62 -16.68
C ARG A 256 -16.16 15.72 -18.17
N ASN A 257 -15.18 16.23 -18.91
CA ASN A 257 -15.22 16.27 -20.37
C ASN A 257 -16.48 16.95 -20.95
N ASN A 258 -17.16 17.81 -20.19
CA ASN A 258 -18.30 18.56 -20.69
C ASN A 258 -17.79 19.82 -21.42
N ARG A 259 -18.50 20.21 -22.48
CA ARG A 259 -18.08 21.29 -23.37
C ARG A 259 -19.19 22.31 -23.56
N ALA A 260 -18.85 23.58 -23.38
CA ALA A 260 -19.67 24.71 -23.81
C ALA A 260 -18.92 25.47 -24.91
N THR A 261 -19.57 25.79 -26.04
CA THR A 261 -18.97 26.68 -27.04
C THR A 261 -18.94 28.14 -26.55
N GLY A 262 -19.93 28.52 -25.73
CA GLY A 262 -19.98 29.76 -24.95
C GLY A 262 -19.44 29.52 -23.55
N GLU A 263 -20.27 29.66 -22.52
CA GLU A 263 -19.85 29.71 -21.12
C GLU A 263 -20.34 28.53 -20.26
N GLY A 264 -19.58 28.20 -19.20
CA GLY A 264 -19.97 27.16 -18.24
C GLY A 264 -19.82 25.75 -18.81
N GLY A 265 -18.59 25.25 -18.91
CA GLY A 265 -18.34 23.92 -19.49
C GLY A 265 -19.03 22.82 -18.68
N ALA A 266 -18.80 22.81 -17.36
CA ALA A 266 -19.55 21.94 -16.46
C ALA A 266 -20.91 22.55 -16.08
N ILE A 267 -20.94 23.77 -15.52
CA ILE A 267 -22.17 24.38 -14.98
C ILE A 267 -22.31 25.83 -15.43
N TYR A 268 -23.51 26.18 -15.90
CA TYR A 268 -23.94 27.56 -16.11
C TYR A 268 -25.08 27.90 -15.15
N ASN A 269 -24.89 28.96 -14.36
CA ASN A 269 -25.89 29.52 -13.47
C ASN A 269 -26.34 30.89 -14.01
N GLU A 270 -27.55 30.95 -14.53
CA GLU A 270 -28.19 32.20 -14.90
C GLU A 270 -28.54 33.00 -13.63
N GLY A 271 -28.55 34.33 -13.74
CA GLY A 271 -28.77 35.26 -12.63
C GLY A 271 -30.09 35.08 -11.85
N ASP A 272 -30.36 36.03 -10.95
CA ASP A 272 -31.68 36.22 -10.32
C ASP A 272 -32.11 35.07 -9.40
N GLY A 273 -31.30 34.84 -8.35
CA GLY A 273 -31.65 33.97 -7.23
C GLY A 273 -31.27 32.50 -7.41
N THR A 274 -30.53 32.17 -8.47
CA THR A 274 -29.96 30.84 -8.70
C THR A 274 -28.85 30.52 -7.70
N SER A 275 -28.85 29.31 -7.15
CA SER A 275 -27.78 28.85 -6.26
C SER A 275 -27.42 27.39 -6.53
N VAL A 276 -26.12 27.10 -6.52
CA VAL A 276 -25.58 25.75 -6.63
C VAL A 276 -24.60 25.47 -5.50
N ALA A 277 -24.76 24.32 -4.86
CA ALA A 277 -23.79 23.80 -3.89
C ALA A 277 -23.17 22.50 -4.42
N LEU A 278 -21.85 22.49 -4.57
CA LEU A 278 -21.04 21.30 -4.87
C LEU A 278 -20.36 20.84 -3.57
N ILE A 279 -20.59 19.59 -3.22
CA ILE A 279 -20.13 18.98 -1.97
C ILE A 279 -19.40 17.69 -2.30
N ASN A 280 -18.19 17.51 -1.76
CA ASN A 280 -17.37 16.30 -1.96
C ASN A 280 -17.28 15.92 -3.45
N SER A 281 -17.06 16.91 -4.31
CA SER A 281 -17.28 16.80 -5.75
C SER A 281 -16.00 17.06 -6.54
N LEU A 282 -15.94 16.53 -7.76
CA LEU A 282 -14.80 16.65 -8.66
C LEU A 282 -15.25 17.31 -9.98
N VAL A 283 -14.51 18.33 -10.43
CA VAL A 283 -14.79 19.01 -11.70
C VAL A 283 -13.52 19.11 -12.52
N TYR A 284 -13.42 18.35 -13.61
CA TYR A 284 -12.16 18.27 -14.36
C TYR A 284 -12.34 18.12 -15.86
N ALA A 285 -11.32 18.54 -16.63
CA ALA A 285 -11.30 18.40 -18.08
C ALA A 285 -12.54 18.99 -18.81
N ASN A 286 -13.24 19.95 -18.22
CA ASN A 286 -14.35 20.64 -18.89
C ASN A 286 -13.81 21.82 -19.70
N GLU A 287 -14.48 22.13 -20.82
CA GLU A 287 -14.05 23.19 -21.74
C GLU A 287 -15.15 24.24 -21.93
N ALA A 288 -14.78 25.52 -21.89
CA ALA A 288 -15.65 26.64 -22.28
C ALA A 288 -14.86 27.85 -22.75
N SER A 289 -15.52 28.81 -23.39
CA SER A 289 -14.90 30.11 -23.70
C SER A 289 -14.70 30.97 -22.43
N SER A 290 -15.54 30.81 -21.40
CA SER A 290 -15.41 31.44 -20.07
C SER A 290 -16.05 30.58 -18.99
N GLY A 291 -15.44 30.52 -17.79
CA GLY A 291 -15.97 29.70 -16.69
C GLY A 291 -16.00 28.21 -17.05
N SER A 292 -14.87 27.64 -17.46
CA SER A 292 -14.77 26.25 -17.93
C SER A 292 -15.33 25.23 -16.94
N ALA A 293 -15.16 25.46 -15.63
CA ALA A 293 -15.89 24.72 -14.60
C ALA A 293 -17.27 25.36 -14.36
N VAL A 294 -17.31 26.60 -13.87
CA VAL A 294 -18.57 27.24 -13.49
C VAL A 294 -18.64 28.67 -14.02
N TYR A 295 -19.74 28.98 -14.68
CA TYR A 295 -20.10 30.36 -15.02
C TYR A 295 -21.32 30.79 -14.20
N ASN A 296 -21.16 31.86 -13.42
CA ASN A 296 -22.21 32.48 -12.63
C ASN A 296 -22.53 33.85 -13.24
N GLN A 297 -23.65 33.94 -13.96
CA GLN A 297 -24.08 35.20 -14.52
C GLN A 297 -24.42 36.20 -13.41
N LYS A 298 -24.03 37.45 -13.61
CA LYS A 298 -24.47 38.55 -12.75
C LYS A 298 -25.95 38.81 -13.01
N GLY A 299 -26.82 38.52 -12.04
CA GLY A 299 -28.25 38.81 -12.12
C GLY A 299 -28.56 40.31 -12.01
N PHE A 300 -29.78 40.68 -12.40
CA PHE A 300 -30.27 42.06 -12.34
C PHE A 300 -30.69 42.46 -10.93
N MET A 301 -31.36 41.55 -10.20
CA MET A 301 -31.83 41.80 -8.83
C MET A 301 -30.96 41.12 -7.78
N PHE A 302 -30.52 39.89 -8.04
CA PHE A 302 -29.70 39.09 -7.13
C PHE A 302 -28.60 38.36 -7.90
N PRO A 303 -27.34 38.36 -7.42
CA PRO A 303 -26.28 37.58 -8.03
C PRO A 303 -26.51 36.08 -7.82
N SER A 304 -26.05 35.25 -8.75
CA SER A 304 -25.98 33.80 -8.55
C SER A 304 -24.93 33.45 -7.49
N VAL A 305 -25.22 32.40 -6.70
CA VAL A 305 -24.39 31.97 -5.56
C VAL A 305 -23.87 30.56 -5.77
N LEU A 306 -22.55 30.41 -5.73
CA LEU A 306 -21.85 29.12 -5.78
C LEU A 306 -21.28 28.78 -4.40
N GLY A 307 -21.57 27.59 -3.90
CA GLY A 307 -20.92 27.02 -2.71
C GLY A 307 -20.08 25.80 -3.09
N LEU A 308 -18.80 25.80 -2.71
CA LEU A 308 -17.87 24.69 -2.90
C LEU A 308 -17.39 24.21 -1.53
N ILE A 309 -17.65 22.94 -1.21
CA ILE A 309 -17.22 22.31 0.04
C ILE A 309 -16.53 21.00 -0.33
N ASN A 310 -15.23 20.89 0.00
CA ASN A 310 -14.44 19.71 -0.32
C ASN A 310 -14.46 19.38 -1.82
N VAL A 311 -14.24 20.39 -2.66
CA VAL A 311 -14.27 20.25 -4.12
C VAL A 311 -12.86 20.27 -4.68
N THR A 312 -12.58 19.38 -5.62
CA THR A 312 -11.36 19.45 -6.44
C THR A 312 -11.71 19.90 -7.86
N MET A 313 -11.02 20.93 -8.36
CA MET A 313 -11.12 21.41 -9.74
C MET A 313 -9.74 21.43 -10.42
N ASN A 314 -9.55 20.63 -11.47
CA ASN A 314 -8.26 20.52 -12.18
C ASN A 314 -8.46 20.32 -13.69
N GLY A 315 -7.53 20.81 -14.51
CA GLY A 315 -7.51 20.53 -15.95
C GLY A 315 -8.70 21.10 -16.72
N ASN A 316 -9.49 22.01 -16.15
CA ASN A 316 -10.55 22.68 -16.89
C ASN A 316 -9.94 23.75 -17.80
N ASN A 317 -10.34 23.72 -19.07
CA ASN A 317 -9.74 24.48 -20.16
C ASN A 317 -10.63 25.67 -20.57
N THR A 318 -10.13 26.89 -20.42
CA THR A 318 -10.83 28.09 -20.92
C THR A 318 -10.20 28.57 -22.20
N THR A 319 -10.96 28.51 -23.30
CA THR A 319 -10.46 28.80 -24.66
C THR A 319 -10.62 30.27 -25.06
N GLY A 320 -11.49 31.03 -24.39
CA GLY A 320 -11.71 32.44 -24.67
C GLY A 320 -10.65 33.37 -24.06
N THR A 321 -10.87 34.68 -24.25
CA THR A 321 -9.95 35.72 -23.76
C THR A 321 -10.05 35.94 -22.25
N GLU A 322 -11.24 35.73 -21.67
CA GLU A 322 -11.52 35.87 -20.24
C GLU A 322 -11.25 34.54 -19.50
N LYS A 323 -9.96 34.21 -19.37
CA LYS A 323 -9.43 32.93 -18.86
C LYS A 323 -9.67 32.72 -17.36
N ALA A 324 -10.86 32.26 -16.98
CA ALA A 324 -11.17 31.83 -15.63
C ALA A 324 -11.90 30.49 -15.57
N THR A 325 -11.60 29.71 -14.53
CA THR A 325 -12.23 28.42 -14.23
C THR A 325 -13.60 28.64 -13.60
N ILE A 326 -13.68 29.62 -12.69
CA ILE A 326 -14.92 30.10 -12.10
C ILE A 326 -15.10 31.57 -12.48
N TYR A 327 -16.26 31.88 -13.06
CA TYR A 327 -16.56 33.21 -13.55
C TYR A 327 -17.79 33.81 -12.89
N GLY A 328 -17.74 35.10 -12.56
CA GLY A 328 -18.88 35.90 -12.12
C GLY A 328 -19.48 35.53 -10.75
N GLY A 329 -20.52 36.24 -10.35
CA GLY A 329 -21.30 35.96 -9.15
C GLY A 329 -20.54 36.02 -7.81
N VAL A 330 -21.12 35.37 -6.80
CA VAL A 330 -20.51 35.18 -5.47
C VAL A 330 -20.17 33.70 -5.31
N ALA A 331 -18.96 33.42 -4.84
CA ALA A 331 -18.52 32.05 -4.56
C ALA A 331 -18.05 31.93 -3.11
N THR A 332 -18.53 30.92 -2.39
CA THR A 332 -17.97 30.50 -1.11
C THR A 332 -17.20 29.21 -1.33
N ILE A 333 -15.94 29.19 -0.90
CA ILE A 333 -14.99 28.13 -1.19
C ILE A 333 -14.42 27.67 0.13
N GLN A 334 -14.64 26.40 0.42
CA GLN A 334 -14.27 25.79 1.68
C GLN A 334 -13.59 24.45 1.46
N ASN A 335 -12.45 24.26 2.12
CA ASN A 335 -11.73 22.99 2.14
C ASN A 335 -11.49 22.43 0.72
N SER A 336 -11.25 23.29 -0.27
CA SER A 336 -11.26 22.91 -1.69
C SER A 336 -9.89 23.09 -2.34
N ILE A 337 -9.69 22.39 -3.45
CA ILE A 337 -8.46 22.46 -4.26
C ILE A 337 -8.84 22.91 -5.66
N ILE A 338 -8.40 24.09 -6.09
CA ILE A 338 -8.67 24.66 -7.41
C ILE A 338 -7.32 25.00 -8.04
N VAL A 339 -6.70 24.00 -8.66
CA VAL A 339 -5.30 24.06 -9.13
C VAL A 339 -5.14 23.34 -10.47
N GLY A 340 -4.15 23.75 -11.27
CA GLY A 340 -3.82 23.11 -12.56
C GLY A 340 -4.89 23.28 -13.63
N ASN A 341 -5.60 24.41 -13.60
CA ASN A 341 -6.51 24.79 -14.69
C ASN A 341 -5.78 25.77 -15.62
N THR A 342 -6.26 25.99 -16.85
CA THR A 342 -5.52 26.78 -17.86
C THR A 342 -5.49 28.30 -17.61
N ASN A 343 -5.72 28.75 -16.37
CA ASN A 343 -6.27 30.07 -16.06
C ASN A 343 -5.60 30.74 -14.86
N GLU A 344 -5.39 32.06 -14.98
CA GLU A 344 -4.85 32.89 -13.91
C GLU A 344 -5.54 34.27 -13.92
N PRO A 345 -6.10 34.72 -12.79
CA PRO A 345 -6.42 33.97 -11.57
C PRO A 345 -7.55 32.93 -11.76
N PRO A 346 -7.72 31.96 -10.84
CA PRO A 346 -8.80 30.94 -10.93
C PRO A 346 -10.22 31.53 -10.95
N PHE A 347 -10.37 32.79 -10.52
CA PHE A 347 -11.62 33.53 -10.48
C PHE A 347 -11.55 34.81 -11.30
N LEU A 348 -12.56 35.07 -12.13
CA LEU A 348 -12.72 36.36 -12.79
C LEU A 348 -14.13 36.91 -12.57
N LYS A 349 -14.23 38.23 -12.32
CA LYS A 349 -15.49 38.93 -11.98
C LYS A 349 -16.30 38.29 -10.84
N THR A 350 -15.65 37.45 -10.05
CA THR A 350 -16.22 36.76 -8.90
C THR A 350 -15.81 37.48 -7.62
N THR A 351 -16.68 37.50 -6.61
CA THR A 351 -16.31 37.93 -5.25
C THR A 351 -16.18 36.70 -4.35
N PRO A 352 -15.01 36.03 -4.30
CA PRO A 352 -14.88 34.80 -3.53
C PRO A 352 -14.71 35.06 -2.03
N ILE A 353 -15.39 34.25 -1.23
CA ILE A 353 -15.12 34.04 0.19
C ILE A 353 -14.35 32.72 0.27
N ILE A 354 -13.11 32.76 0.73
CA ILE A 354 -12.22 31.60 0.77
C ILE A 354 -11.99 31.22 2.23
N ASN A 355 -12.11 29.93 2.54
CA ASN A 355 -11.86 29.35 3.86
C ASN A 355 -11.04 28.05 3.69
N ASN A 356 -9.75 28.08 4.02
CA ASN A 356 -8.80 26.96 3.92
C ASN A 356 -8.90 26.21 2.58
N SER A 357 -8.24 26.69 1.54
CA SER A 357 -8.28 26.08 0.21
C SER A 357 -6.97 26.28 -0.54
N LEU A 358 -6.60 25.32 -1.38
CA LEU A 358 -5.44 25.42 -2.26
C LEU A 358 -5.87 26.03 -3.59
N LEU A 359 -5.23 27.12 -3.98
CA LEU A 359 -5.59 27.89 -5.17
C LEU A 359 -4.35 28.18 -6.02
N ASP A 360 -4.53 28.12 -7.33
CA ASP A 360 -3.57 28.59 -8.33
C ASP A 360 -3.31 30.12 -8.18
N VAL A 361 -2.03 30.51 -8.21
CA VAL A 361 -1.57 31.89 -8.19
C VAL A 361 -0.42 32.12 -9.19
N ASN A 362 -0.37 33.35 -9.74
CA ASN A 362 0.73 33.78 -10.61
C ASN A 362 1.94 34.21 -9.78
N GLU A 363 3.05 33.51 -9.93
CA GLU A 363 4.34 33.92 -9.36
C GLU A 363 5.38 34.10 -10.47
N SER A 364 5.48 35.33 -10.99
CA SER A 364 6.49 35.83 -11.95
C SER A 364 6.57 35.12 -13.31
N THR A 365 6.80 33.81 -13.35
CA THR A 365 7.06 33.00 -14.54
C THR A 365 6.35 31.64 -14.54
N SER A 366 5.69 31.23 -13.45
CA SER A 366 4.98 29.95 -13.36
C SER A 366 3.74 30.01 -12.49
N MET A 367 2.73 29.25 -12.89
CA MET A 367 1.57 28.93 -12.06
C MET A 367 2.01 28.03 -10.91
N VAL A 368 1.68 28.40 -9.67
CA VAL A 368 1.90 27.57 -8.49
C VAL A 368 0.65 27.53 -7.63
N ALA A 369 0.47 26.47 -6.86
CA ALA A 369 -0.58 26.40 -5.87
C ALA A 369 -0.11 26.97 -4.53
N LYS A 370 -0.95 27.79 -3.89
CA LYS A 370 -0.74 28.28 -2.51
C LYS A 370 -1.93 27.96 -1.64
N LEU A 371 -1.68 27.81 -0.33
CA LEU A 371 -2.72 27.63 0.66
C LEU A 371 -3.30 28.99 1.05
N HIS A 372 -4.61 29.15 0.89
CA HIS A 372 -5.36 30.33 1.30
C HIS A 372 -6.21 29.98 2.52
N LYS A 373 -5.85 30.48 3.70
CA LYS A 373 -6.70 30.36 4.90
C LYS A 373 -7.93 31.26 4.77
N THR A 374 -7.70 32.47 4.26
CA THR A 374 -8.74 33.42 3.86
C THR A 374 -8.37 34.03 2.51
N LYS A 375 -9.20 34.95 1.98
CA LYS A 375 -8.88 35.69 0.75
C LYS A 375 -7.57 36.48 0.84
N THR A 376 -7.22 36.98 2.03
CA THR A 376 -6.04 37.85 2.25
C THR A 376 -4.92 37.17 3.03
N ASP A 377 -5.21 36.06 3.71
CA ASP A 377 -4.23 35.24 4.43
C ASP A 377 -3.78 34.09 3.52
N ILE A 378 -2.70 34.35 2.78
CA ILE A 378 -2.10 33.46 1.78
C ILE A 378 -0.76 32.98 2.32
N GLY A 379 -0.57 31.65 2.36
CA GLY A 379 0.68 31.03 2.76
C GLY A 379 1.83 31.38 1.83
N THR A 380 3.07 31.29 2.33
CA THR A 380 4.28 31.59 1.56
C THR A 380 4.76 30.42 0.71
N GLU A 381 4.48 29.19 1.16
CA GLU A 381 4.88 27.96 0.49
C GLU A 381 4.18 27.80 -0.87
N MET A 382 4.94 27.30 -1.85
CA MET A 382 4.49 27.09 -3.22
C MET A 382 4.52 25.60 -3.54
N TYR A 383 3.44 25.12 -4.15
CA TYR A 383 3.27 23.70 -4.42
C TYR A 383 3.00 23.46 -5.92
N THR A 384 3.59 22.39 -6.45
CA THR A 384 3.30 21.88 -7.80
C THR A 384 2.16 20.88 -7.77
N LEU A 385 1.55 20.60 -8.92
CA LEU A 385 0.53 19.55 -9.04
C LEU A 385 1.04 18.18 -8.60
N GLU A 386 2.29 17.89 -8.95
CA GLU A 386 2.96 16.66 -8.54
C GLU A 386 3.21 16.60 -7.05
N GLN A 387 3.19 17.70 -6.30
CA GLN A 387 3.27 17.65 -4.84
C GLN A 387 1.89 17.45 -4.19
N ILE A 388 0.80 17.74 -4.91
CA ILE A 388 -0.57 17.66 -4.38
C ILE A 388 -1.22 16.31 -4.68
N PHE A 389 -1.16 15.87 -5.93
CA PHE A 389 -1.90 14.71 -6.44
C PHE A 389 -1.00 13.50 -6.72
N ILE A 390 -1.59 12.31 -6.73
CA ILE A 390 -0.90 11.07 -7.11
C ILE A 390 -0.43 11.16 -8.57
N ASP A 391 -1.33 11.45 -9.50
CA ASP A 391 -1.00 11.66 -10.91
C ASP A 391 -2.11 12.44 -11.65
N SER A 392 -2.02 13.77 -11.63
CA SER A 392 -3.00 14.62 -12.34
C SER A 392 -2.94 14.47 -13.86
N THR A 393 -1.84 13.99 -14.43
CA THR A 393 -1.72 13.79 -15.90
C THR A 393 -2.56 12.61 -16.37
N GLN A 394 -2.76 11.62 -15.49
CA GLN A 394 -3.66 10.48 -15.67
C GLN A 394 -5.03 10.70 -15.03
N GLN A 395 -5.34 11.94 -14.62
CA GLN A 395 -6.60 12.32 -13.98
C GLN A 395 -6.86 11.62 -12.63
N ASP A 396 -5.80 11.18 -11.95
CA ASP A 396 -5.84 10.66 -10.59
C ASP A 396 -5.58 11.78 -9.58
N TYR A 397 -6.67 12.42 -9.16
CA TYR A 397 -6.66 13.58 -8.25
C TYR A 397 -6.74 13.20 -6.77
N ARG A 398 -6.52 11.92 -6.43
CA ARG A 398 -6.34 11.51 -5.03
C ARG A 398 -5.06 12.15 -4.48
N LEU A 399 -5.08 12.44 -3.19
CA LEU A 399 -3.96 13.10 -2.53
C LEU A 399 -2.78 12.14 -2.38
N ARG A 400 -1.59 12.62 -2.72
CA ARG A 400 -0.37 11.85 -2.54
C ARG A 400 0.18 11.94 -1.13
N ALA A 401 1.02 11.00 -0.73
CA ALA A 401 1.76 11.07 0.52
C ALA A 401 2.50 12.42 0.66
N LYS A 402 2.37 13.05 1.83
CA LYS A 402 2.93 14.39 2.14
C LYS A 402 2.34 15.55 1.33
N SER A 403 1.19 15.37 0.69
CA SER A 403 0.49 16.47 0.04
C SER A 403 0.17 17.59 1.04
N PRO A 404 0.30 18.87 0.64
CA PRO A 404 -0.07 20.00 1.50
C PRO A 404 -1.56 20.08 1.79
N ALA A 405 -2.37 19.30 1.07
CA ALA A 405 -3.81 19.19 1.28
C ALA A 405 -4.17 18.30 2.48
N ILE A 406 -3.26 17.45 2.93
CA ILE A 406 -3.52 16.48 4.00
C ILE A 406 -3.58 17.20 5.34
N ASP A 407 -4.60 16.89 6.13
CA ASP A 407 -4.86 17.41 7.48
C ASP A 407 -5.00 18.94 7.56
N THR A 408 -5.26 19.61 6.43
CA THR A 408 -5.20 21.08 6.31
C THR A 408 -6.59 21.76 6.32
N GLY A 409 -7.67 20.99 6.17
CA GLY A 409 -9.04 21.48 6.13
C GLY A 409 -9.58 21.97 7.47
N ASN A 410 -10.56 22.88 7.41
CA ASN A 410 -11.29 23.33 8.59
C ASN A 410 -12.30 22.27 9.05
N LYS A 411 -12.15 21.85 10.32
CA LYS A 411 -13.01 20.86 11.00
C LYS A 411 -14.33 21.41 11.54
N ASP A 412 -14.40 22.70 11.86
CA ASP A 412 -15.52 23.28 12.62
C ASP A 412 -16.76 23.56 11.75
N ASP A 413 -16.61 23.54 10.42
CA ASP A 413 -17.66 23.92 9.46
C ASP A 413 -18.19 22.74 8.62
N TYR A 414 -17.59 21.54 8.74
CA TYR A 414 -17.97 20.34 7.97
C TYR A 414 -19.36 19.80 8.33
N LEU A 415 -19.78 19.96 9.58
CA LEU A 415 -21.02 19.40 10.12
C LEU A 415 -22.28 20.22 9.79
N ILE A 416 -22.18 21.32 9.04
CA ILE A 416 -23.30 22.23 8.82
C ILE A 416 -24.07 21.95 7.52
N PHE A 417 -23.47 21.28 6.52
CA PHE A 417 -24.07 21.27 5.17
C PHE A 417 -24.31 19.91 4.49
N THR A 418 -23.75 18.78 4.94
CA THR A 418 -23.62 17.65 4.00
C THR A 418 -24.11 16.28 4.47
N ASN A 419 -24.14 15.97 5.77
CA ASN A 419 -24.33 14.58 6.28
C ASN A 419 -23.43 13.53 5.58
N ALA A 420 -22.46 13.94 4.75
CA ALA A 420 -21.61 13.05 4.01
C ALA A 420 -20.52 12.59 4.98
N THR A 421 -20.43 11.31 5.22
CA THR A 421 -19.38 10.72 6.09
C THR A 421 -18.23 10.17 5.26
N GLU A 422 -18.33 10.23 3.93
CA GLU A 422 -17.40 9.64 2.99
C GLU A 422 -16.88 10.67 1.98
N ASP A 423 -15.66 10.46 1.49
CA ASP A 423 -15.06 11.15 0.35
C ASP A 423 -15.62 10.61 -0.98
N LEU A 424 -15.14 11.15 -2.12
CA LEU A 424 -15.62 10.74 -3.43
C LEU A 424 -15.25 9.28 -3.78
N ALA A 425 -14.18 8.73 -3.18
CA ALA A 425 -13.79 7.33 -3.33
C ALA A 425 -14.59 6.37 -2.42
N GLY A 426 -15.43 6.89 -1.51
CA GLY A 426 -16.22 6.11 -0.57
C GLY A 426 -15.49 5.81 0.75
N ASN A 427 -14.36 6.47 1.00
CA ASN A 427 -13.62 6.36 2.25
C ASN A 427 -14.20 7.29 3.29
N HIS A 428 -14.23 6.88 4.55
CA HIS A 428 -14.66 7.78 5.61
C HIS A 428 -13.77 9.03 5.71
N ARG A 429 -14.40 10.21 5.76
CA ARG A 429 -13.68 11.45 6.09
C ARG A 429 -13.28 11.43 7.55
N GLN A 430 -12.03 11.73 7.86
CA GLN A 430 -11.51 11.59 9.22
C GLN A 430 -12.03 12.72 10.12
N VAL A 431 -12.68 12.34 11.23
CA VAL A 431 -13.17 13.31 12.22
C VAL A 431 -12.00 13.73 13.11
N GLY A 432 -11.23 14.73 12.67
CA GLY A 432 -10.14 15.31 13.47
C GLY A 432 -9.21 16.24 12.69
N ALA A 433 -8.92 15.85 11.45
CA ALA A 433 -8.15 16.62 10.49
C ALA A 433 -8.69 16.25 9.10
N ILE A 434 -9.46 17.16 8.50
CA ILE A 434 -10.10 16.93 7.20
C ILE A 434 -9.12 17.33 6.12
N ASP A 435 -9.03 16.53 5.06
CA ASP A 435 -8.21 16.89 3.91
C ASP A 435 -8.91 17.89 3.00
N LEU A 436 -8.11 18.71 2.30
CA LEU A 436 -8.65 19.58 1.26
C LEU A 436 -9.09 18.74 0.04
N GLY A 437 -10.22 19.12 -0.56
CA GLY A 437 -10.68 18.59 -1.84
C GLY A 437 -11.59 17.35 -1.74
N ALA A 438 -11.80 16.72 -2.89
CA ALA A 438 -12.79 15.66 -3.07
C ALA A 438 -12.43 14.33 -2.40
N TYR A 439 -11.15 14.12 -2.08
CA TYR A 439 -10.60 12.85 -1.58
C TYR A 439 -9.97 13.03 -0.21
N GLU A 440 -10.02 11.97 0.57
CA GLU A 440 -9.25 11.81 1.80
C GLU A 440 -7.99 10.96 1.50
N ALA A 441 -6.87 11.36 2.06
CA ALA A 441 -5.69 10.56 2.22
C ALA A 441 -5.84 9.63 3.44
N PHE A 442 -5.14 8.51 3.37
CA PHE A 442 -5.08 7.58 4.48
C PHE A 442 -3.91 7.89 5.42
N PRO A 443 -3.99 7.50 6.70
CA PRO A 443 -3.02 7.95 7.70
C PRO A 443 -1.62 7.35 7.54
N TYR A 444 -1.48 6.27 6.76
CA TYR A 444 -0.21 5.56 6.60
C TYR A 444 0.41 5.77 5.22
N ASP A 445 1.74 5.84 5.17
CA ASP A 445 2.51 5.95 3.94
C ASP A 445 3.76 5.06 4.02
N VAL A 446 4.39 4.86 2.86
CA VAL A 446 5.65 4.14 2.73
C VAL A 446 6.70 5.09 2.18
N THR A 447 7.73 5.32 2.99
CA THR A 447 8.84 6.19 2.64
C THR A 447 10.10 5.38 2.41
N TYR A 448 10.98 5.90 1.56
CA TYR A 448 12.18 5.23 1.10
C TYR A 448 13.39 6.13 1.37
N GLU A 449 14.51 5.53 1.75
CA GLU A 449 15.76 6.21 2.11
C GLU A 449 16.93 5.56 1.37
N GLU A 450 17.79 6.37 0.73
CA GLU A 450 18.90 5.93 -0.13
C GLU A 450 19.97 5.10 0.59
N ASN A 451 20.04 5.21 1.92
CA ASN A 451 20.91 4.43 2.82
C ASN A 451 22.34 4.23 2.28
N GLY A 452 23.05 5.34 2.04
CA GLY A 452 24.43 5.33 1.60
C GLY A 452 24.64 5.16 0.09
N ALA A 453 23.60 5.38 -0.72
CA ALA A 453 23.79 5.61 -2.16
C ALA A 453 24.70 6.82 -2.39
N THR A 454 25.48 6.77 -3.46
CA THR A 454 26.39 7.83 -3.88
C THR A 454 25.87 8.62 -5.07
N ALA A 455 24.86 8.11 -5.77
CA ALA A 455 24.17 8.77 -6.88
C ALA A 455 22.76 8.16 -7.10
N GLY A 456 21.98 8.78 -7.99
CA GLY A 456 20.65 8.32 -8.39
C GLY A 456 19.51 8.83 -7.51
N ASP A 457 18.28 8.65 -7.97
CA ASP A 457 17.07 9.11 -7.28
C ASP A 457 16.40 7.99 -6.49
N VAL A 458 15.95 8.32 -5.27
CA VAL A 458 15.17 7.41 -4.42
C VAL A 458 13.77 7.23 -5.02
N SER A 459 13.42 5.98 -5.35
CA SER A 459 12.03 5.61 -5.65
C SER A 459 11.13 6.00 -4.48
N PHE A 460 9.98 6.60 -4.73
CA PHE A 460 9.03 6.89 -3.65
C PHE A 460 7.63 6.41 -4.01
N ASP A 461 6.92 5.91 -3.00
CA ASP A 461 5.52 5.61 -3.12
C ASP A 461 4.71 6.89 -2.98
N LYS A 462 3.89 7.16 -3.99
CA LYS A 462 3.02 8.33 -4.06
C LYS A 462 1.74 8.13 -3.23
N MET A 463 1.38 6.89 -2.94
CA MET A 463 0.11 6.53 -2.33
C MET A 463 0.14 6.73 -0.81
N THR A 464 -1.05 6.89 -0.26
CA THR A 464 -1.32 6.66 1.16
C THR A 464 -2.15 5.38 1.30
N TYR A 465 -2.14 4.77 2.48
CA TYR A 465 -2.74 3.47 2.76
C TYR A 465 -3.50 3.45 4.08
N ASN A 466 -4.63 2.74 4.09
CA ASN A 466 -5.30 2.30 5.31
C ASN A 466 -4.66 1.03 5.86
N GLN A 467 -4.86 0.76 7.15
CA GLN A 467 -4.51 -0.52 7.75
C GLN A 467 -5.18 -1.66 6.95
N GLY A 468 -4.42 -2.70 6.63
CA GLY A 468 -4.93 -3.85 5.89
C GLY A 468 -4.85 -3.71 4.37
N GLN A 469 -4.56 -2.52 3.82
CA GLN A 469 -4.41 -2.38 2.36
C GLN A 469 -3.10 -2.98 1.86
N PRO A 470 -3.11 -3.63 0.69
CA PRO A 470 -1.89 -4.11 0.07
C PRO A 470 -1.06 -2.95 -0.48
N VAL A 471 0.21 -2.91 -0.11
CA VAL A 471 1.24 -2.06 -0.68
C VAL A 471 2.08 -2.92 -1.60
N THR A 472 2.37 -2.43 -2.81
CA THR A 472 3.34 -3.07 -3.72
C THR A 472 4.59 -2.23 -3.82
N ILE A 473 5.74 -2.85 -3.53
CA ILE A 473 7.04 -2.19 -3.55
C ILE A 473 7.41 -1.80 -4.98
N GLN A 474 7.67 -0.52 -5.18
CA GLN A 474 8.12 0.02 -6.47
C GLN A 474 9.60 0.39 -6.39
N ASN A 475 10.42 -0.15 -7.30
CA ASN A 475 11.82 0.25 -7.49
C ASN A 475 11.94 1.06 -8.77
N LYS A 476 11.37 2.27 -8.79
CA LYS A 476 11.48 3.21 -9.91
C LYS A 476 12.75 4.08 -9.85
N GLY A 477 13.60 3.86 -8.86
CA GLY A 477 14.79 4.66 -8.60
C GLY A 477 16.03 4.19 -9.36
N THR A 478 16.99 5.09 -9.54
CA THR A 478 18.27 4.86 -10.23
C THR A 478 19.44 4.78 -9.24
N LEU A 479 19.15 4.43 -7.98
CA LEU A 479 20.15 4.47 -6.90
C LEU A 479 21.40 3.67 -7.26
N GLU A 480 22.55 4.32 -7.10
CA GLU A 480 23.86 3.76 -7.34
C GLU A 480 24.72 3.89 -6.08
N ARG A 481 25.48 2.85 -5.78
CA ARG A 481 26.48 2.86 -4.73
C ARG A 481 27.75 2.20 -5.23
N ALA A 482 28.86 2.94 -5.24
CA ALA A 482 30.14 2.45 -5.73
C ALA A 482 30.52 1.09 -5.11
N GLY A 483 30.88 0.11 -5.95
CA GLY A 483 31.27 -1.23 -5.52
C GLY A 483 30.15 -2.10 -4.93
N HIS A 484 28.88 -1.70 -5.05
CA HIS A 484 27.74 -2.45 -4.55
C HIS A 484 26.65 -2.60 -5.61
N THR A 485 25.83 -3.63 -5.47
CA THR A 485 24.61 -3.87 -6.24
C THR A 485 23.39 -3.63 -5.34
N PHE A 486 22.39 -2.93 -5.85
CA PHE A 486 21.13 -2.71 -5.14
C PHE A 486 20.35 -4.04 -5.01
N ALA A 487 20.08 -4.45 -3.78
CA ALA A 487 19.47 -5.74 -3.45
C ALA A 487 17.99 -5.63 -3.04
N GLY A 488 17.43 -4.42 -3.02
CA GLY A 488 16.07 -4.13 -2.58
C GLY A 488 16.05 -3.21 -1.36
N TRP A 489 15.02 -3.34 -0.52
CA TRP A 489 14.77 -2.50 0.63
C TRP A 489 14.72 -3.31 1.92
N ASN A 490 15.02 -2.66 3.04
CA ASN A 490 14.96 -3.27 4.36
C ASN A 490 14.28 -2.33 5.36
N THR A 491 13.58 -2.87 6.36
CA THR A 491 12.94 -2.05 7.40
C THR A 491 13.92 -1.40 8.39
N ARG A 492 15.20 -1.74 8.33
CA ARG A 492 16.26 -1.18 9.16
C ARG A 492 17.45 -0.77 8.30
N ALA A 493 18.07 0.37 8.64
CA ALA A 493 19.23 0.90 7.93
C ALA A 493 20.46 -0.06 7.94
N ASP A 494 20.58 -0.90 8.97
CA ASP A 494 21.64 -1.90 9.13
C ASP A 494 21.43 -3.19 8.30
N GLY A 495 20.31 -3.30 7.58
CA GLY A 495 19.96 -4.46 6.77
C GLY A 495 19.54 -5.71 7.56
N GLN A 496 19.34 -5.60 8.88
CA GLN A 496 18.93 -6.72 9.76
C GLN A 496 17.40 -6.78 9.98
N GLY A 497 16.64 -5.91 9.31
CA GLY A 497 15.19 -5.91 9.34
C GLY A 497 14.59 -6.87 8.31
N GLN A 498 13.31 -6.66 8.00
CA GLN A 498 12.58 -7.40 6.99
C GLN A 498 12.96 -6.90 5.59
N ASP A 499 13.21 -7.83 4.67
CA ASP A 499 13.55 -7.53 3.28
C ASP A 499 12.31 -7.37 2.39
N TYR A 500 12.39 -6.43 1.46
CA TYR A 500 11.40 -6.14 0.45
C TYR A 500 12.07 -5.94 -0.91
N VAL A 501 11.71 -6.76 -1.90
CA VAL A 501 12.21 -6.64 -3.28
C VAL A 501 11.13 -6.12 -4.21
N GLU A 502 11.50 -5.66 -5.40
CA GLU A 502 10.56 -5.07 -6.35
C GLU A 502 9.34 -5.97 -6.59
N LYS A 503 8.16 -5.36 -6.71
CA LYS A 503 6.87 -6.03 -7.00
C LYS A 503 6.38 -7.00 -5.92
N THR A 504 7.12 -7.17 -4.82
CA THR A 504 6.55 -7.82 -3.64
C THR A 504 5.46 -6.93 -3.04
N SER A 505 4.43 -7.57 -2.51
CA SER A 505 3.36 -6.89 -1.80
C SER A 505 3.35 -7.26 -0.34
N PHE A 506 2.99 -6.31 0.51
CA PHE A 506 2.75 -6.53 1.93
C PHE A 506 1.50 -5.78 2.37
N THR A 507 0.97 -6.14 3.54
CA THR A 507 -0.21 -5.49 4.09
C THR A 507 0.20 -4.34 4.99
N MET A 508 -0.38 -3.15 4.76
CA MET A 508 -0.07 -1.97 5.58
C MET A 508 -0.51 -2.18 7.03
N GLY A 509 0.40 -1.90 7.96
CA GLY A 509 0.15 -1.98 9.40
C GLY A 509 -0.57 -0.74 9.94
N THR A 510 -0.45 -0.53 11.26
CA THR A 510 -1.01 0.63 11.98
C THR A 510 -0.05 1.81 12.11
N GLU A 511 1.09 1.75 11.43
CA GLU A 511 2.14 2.77 11.49
C GLU A 511 2.71 3.01 10.09
N LYS A 512 3.22 4.23 9.87
CA LYS A 512 3.96 4.59 8.65
C LYS A 512 5.21 3.72 8.54
N LEU A 513 5.54 3.27 7.33
CA LEU A 513 6.70 2.41 7.09
C LEU A 513 7.83 3.21 6.44
N LYS A 514 9.03 3.10 6.99
CA LYS A 514 10.25 3.62 6.37
C LYS A 514 11.13 2.45 5.92
N LEU A 515 11.56 2.50 4.67
CA LEU A 515 12.36 1.48 4.01
C LEU A 515 13.72 2.05 3.63
N TYR A 516 14.78 1.29 3.88
CA TYR A 516 16.17 1.67 3.64
C TYR A 516 16.75 0.83 2.52
N ALA A 517 17.45 1.46 1.57
CA ALA A 517 18.10 0.74 0.48
C ALA A 517 19.07 -0.32 1.05
N LYS A 518 18.97 -1.54 0.54
CA LYS A 518 19.84 -2.66 0.89
C LYS A 518 20.83 -2.89 -0.24
N TRP A 519 22.10 -3.05 0.13
CA TRP A 519 23.22 -3.13 -0.79
C TRP A 519 23.99 -4.42 -0.59
N THR A 520 24.31 -5.12 -1.68
CA THR A 520 25.22 -6.27 -1.67
C THR A 520 26.57 -5.81 -2.22
N PRO A 521 27.68 -5.92 -1.47
CA PRO A 521 28.99 -5.59 -2.00
C PRO A 521 29.32 -6.49 -3.20
N ASN A 522 29.90 -5.92 -4.25
CA ASN A 522 30.29 -6.66 -5.45
C ASN A 522 31.50 -7.56 -5.17
N SER A 523 31.68 -8.61 -5.98
CA SER A 523 32.90 -9.43 -5.97
C SER A 523 33.70 -9.17 -7.23
N TYR A 524 35.02 -9.08 -7.09
CA TYR A 524 35.94 -8.79 -8.18
C TYR A 524 37.00 -9.88 -8.31
N ASN A 525 37.43 -10.09 -9.55
CA ASN A 525 38.48 -11.04 -9.88
C ASN A 525 39.85 -10.42 -9.57
N VAL A 526 40.63 -11.13 -8.76
CA VAL A 526 42.07 -10.90 -8.64
C VAL A 526 42.80 -11.99 -9.42
N THR A 527 43.32 -11.63 -10.58
CA THR A 527 44.08 -12.51 -11.47
C THR A 527 45.57 -12.39 -11.20
N PHE A 528 46.28 -13.51 -11.31
CA PHE A 528 47.72 -13.58 -11.03
C PHE A 528 48.45 -13.97 -12.30
N ASP A 529 49.17 -13.02 -12.90
CA ASP A 529 50.08 -13.28 -14.01
C ASP A 529 51.47 -13.58 -13.46
N SER A 530 51.86 -14.85 -13.53
CA SER A 530 53.15 -15.32 -13.02
C SER A 530 54.34 -14.87 -13.89
N ASN A 531 54.14 -14.19 -15.01
CA ASN A 531 55.19 -13.79 -15.96
C ASN A 531 56.11 -14.97 -16.30
N ASP A 532 55.54 -16.00 -16.94
CA ASP A 532 56.16 -17.30 -17.26
C ASP A 532 56.55 -18.18 -16.06
N GLY A 533 56.10 -17.85 -14.84
CA GLY A 533 56.21 -18.74 -13.68
C GLY A 533 55.09 -19.79 -13.61
N SER A 534 55.11 -20.64 -12.59
CA SER A 534 54.02 -21.59 -12.33
C SER A 534 52.66 -20.88 -12.18
N ALA A 535 51.60 -21.49 -12.71
CA ALA A 535 50.26 -20.92 -12.67
C ALA A 535 49.74 -20.74 -11.22
N ILE A 536 49.03 -19.64 -10.98
CA ILE A 536 48.38 -19.31 -9.72
C ILE A 536 46.87 -19.20 -9.95
N THR A 537 46.08 -19.79 -9.05
CA THR A 537 44.61 -19.75 -9.18
C THR A 537 44.09 -18.35 -8.85
N MET A 538 43.15 -17.85 -9.65
CA MET A 538 42.50 -16.56 -9.41
C MET A 538 41.68 -16.56 -8.11
N GLN A 539 41.50 -15.39 -7.52
CA GLN A 539 40.66 -15.20 -6.34
C GLN A 539 39.42 -14.35 -6.64
N GLN A 540 38.32 -14.66 -5.96
CA GLN A 540 37.12 -13.83 -5.89
C GLN A 540 37.17 -13.06 -4.57
N VAL A 541 37.22 -11.72 -4.64
CA VAL A 541 37.39 -10.86 -3.46
C VAL A 541 36.27 -9.83 -3.42
N MET A 542 35.63 -9.70 -2.26
CA MET A 542 34.57 -8.73 -2.05
C MET A 542 35.12 -7.30 -2.11
N TYR A 543 34.31 -6.38 -2.60
CA TYR A 543 34.64 -4.96 -2.67
C TYR A 543 35.18 -4.42 -1.35
N ASN A 544 36.25 -3.64 -1.45
CA ASN A 544 36.92 -2.98 -0.33
C ASN A 544 37.44 -3.94 0.74
N THR A 545 37.75 -5.19 0.36
CA THR A 545 38.42 -6.18 1.22
C THR A 545 39.75 -6.64 0.62
N GLN A 546 40.55 -7.35 1.41
CA GLN A 546 41.90 -7.77 1.03
C GLN A 546 41.87 -9.10 0.31
N ALA A 547 42.70 -9.25 -0.72
CA ALA A 547 42.98 -10.56 -1.32
C ALA A 547 43.83 -11.40 -0.36
N SER A 548 43.67 -12.72 -0.39
CA SER A 548 44.55 -13.62 0.35
C SER A 548 45.90 -13.74 -0.36
N THR A 549 47.00 -13.85 0.40
CA THR A 549 48.33 -14.03 -0.19
C THR A 549 48.41 -15.41 -0.88
N PRO A 550 48.65 -15.50 -2.20
CA PRO A 550 48.79 -16.78 -2.88
C PRO A 550 50.13 -17.43 -2.55
N THR A 551 50.25 -18.73 -2.81
CA THR A 551 51.55 -19.41 -2.81
C THR A 551 52.48 -18.73 -3.83
N ALA A 552 53.74 -18.50 -3.45
CA ALA A 552 54.71 -17.90 -4.36
C ALA A 552 54.90 -18.78 -5.60
N PRO A 553 54.83 -18.22 -6.82
CA PRO A 553 55.08 -18.99 -8.03
C PRO A 553 56.56 -19.39 -8.10
N SER A 554 56.87 -20.39 -8.93
CA SER A 554 58.25 -20.81 -9.25
C SER A 554 58.57 -20.56 -10.72
N LYS A 555 59.75 -20.02 -11.02
CA LYS A 555 60.31 -19.85 -12.38
C LYS A 555 61.76 -20.32 -12.38
N GLN A 556 62.11 -21.22 -13.30
CA GLN A 556 63.47 -21.79 -13.36
C GLN A 556 64.52 -20.68 -13.57
N GLY A 557 65.62 -20.73 -12.80
CA GLY A 557 66.71 -19.75 -12.84
C GLY A 557 66.37 -18.35 -12.34
N HIS A 558 65.27 -18.19 -11.62
CA HIS A 558 64.84 -16.89 -11.10
C HIS A 558 64.34 -16.99 -9.65
N THR A 559 64.56 -15.91 -8.88
CA THR A 559 64.02 -15.72 -7.54
C THR A 559 62.79 -14.80 -7.59
N PHE A 560 61.69 -15.23 -6.96
CA PHE A 560 60.45 -14.45 -6.88
C PHE A 560 60.63 -13.26 -5.92
N VAL A 561 60.31 -12.05 -6.38
CA VAL A 561 60.47 -10.81 -5.59
C VAL A 561 59.15 -10.38 -4.95
N GLY A 562 58.03 -10.51 -5.66
CA GLY A 562 56.72 -10.07 -5.19
C GLY A 562 55.73 -9.81 -6.32
N TRP A 563 54.51 -9.40 -5.93
CA TRP A 563 53.41 -9.07 -6.83
C TRP A 563 53.29 -7.55 -7.03
N TYR A 564 53.00 -7.13 -8.26
CA TYR A 564 52.90 -5.73 -8.66
C TYR A 564 51.59 -5.45 -9.41
N LYS A 565 51.08 -4.22 -9.31
CA LYS A 565 49.82 -3.77 -9.92
C LYS A 565 49.96 -3.51 -11.43
N ASP A 566 51.19 -3.43 -11.93
CA ASP A 566 51.54 -3.07 -13.30
C ASP A 566 52.70 -3.93 -13.85
N MET A 567 52.72 -4.11 -15.17
CA MET A 567 53.78 -4.85 -15.88
C MET A 567 55.14 -4.15 -15.87
N ALA A 568 55.21 -2.85 -15.56
CA ALA A 568 56.48 -2.13 -15.42
C ALA A 568 57.10 -2.32 -14.03
N PHE A 569 56.42 -3.04 -13.13
CA PHE A 569 56.86 -3.35 -11.77
C PHE A 569 57.16 -2.10 -10.93
N THR A 570 56.35 -1.06 -11.10
CA THR A 570 56.53 0.24 -10.42
C THR A 570 55.68 0.35 -9.15
N ALA A 571 54.53 -0.32 -9.09
CA ALA A 571 53.62 -0.30 -7.96
C ALA A 571 53.49 -1.68 -7.32
N PRO A 572 54.15 -1.95 -6.17
CA PRO A 572 53.99 -3.23 -5.48
C PRO A 572 52.57 -3.37 -4.90
N TRP A 573 52.06 -4.60 -4.88
CA TRP A 573 50.82 -4.95 -4.17
C TRP A 573 51.13 -5.48 -2.77
N ASN A 574 50.44 -4.95 -1.76
CA ASN A 574 50.57 -5.36 -0.37
C ASN A 574 49.29 -6.03 0.12
N PHE A 575 49.29 -7.37 0.23
CA PHE A 575 48.13 -8.15 0.70
C PHE A 575 47.65 -7.81 2.11
N ALA A 576 48.47 -7.13 2.93
CA ALA A 576 48.10 -6.73 4.28
C ALA A 576 47.46 -5.33 4.37
N THR A 577 47.49 -4.52 3.30
CA THR A 577 46.94 -3.15 3.33
C THR A 577 46.13 -2.76 2.10
N ASP A 578 46.48 -3.28 0.92
CA ASP A 578 45.73 -3.00 -0.30
C ASP A 578 44.39 -3.75 -0.30
N VAL A 579 43.37 -3.07 -0.79
CA VAL A 579 42.00 -3.60 -0.92
C VAL A 579 41.60 -3.66 -2.38
N VAL A 580 40.70 -4.59 -2.69
CA VAL A 580 40.18 -4.80 -4.04
C VAL A 580 38.96 -3.93 -4.26
N THR A 581 39.08 -2.94 -5.14
CA THR A 581 37.97 -2.06 -5.51
C THR A 581 37.38 -2.35 -6.89
N ASP A 582 38.17 -3.00 -7.77
CA ASP A 582 37.81 -3.40 -9.12
C ASP A 582 38.57 -4.69 -9.51
N ALA A 583 38.22 -5.27 -10.67
CA ALA A 583 38.99 -6.40 -11.22
C ALA A 583 40.43 -5.98 -11.52
N ILE A 584 41.39 -6.75 -11.02
CA ILE A 584 42.82 -6.42 -11.10
C ILE A 584 43.65 -7.65 -11.45
N THR A 585 44.67 -7.46 -12.29
CA THR A 585 45.72 -8.45 -12.53
C THR A 585 46.99 -8.03 -11.82
N LEU A 586 47.54 -8.94 -11.00
CA LEU A 586 48.82 -8.77 -10.32
C LEU A 586 49.92 -9.52 -11.06
N TYR A 587 51.07 -8.88 -11.24
CA TYR A 587 52.19 -9.38 -12.04
C TYR A 587 53.36 -9.78 -11.15
N ALA A 588 53.88 -10.99 -11.34
CA ALA A 588 55.04 -11.49 -10.62
C ALA A 588 56.33 -10.81 -11.10
N LYS A 589 57.11 -10.24 -10.17
CA LYS A 589 58.45 -9.73 -10.46
C LYS A 589 59.50 -10.79 -10.12
N TRP A 590 60.48 -10.94 -11.00
CA TRP A 590 61.56 -11.92 -10.90
C TRP A 590 62.93 -11.25 -10.91
N THR A 591 63.89 -11.84 -10.21
CA THR A 591 65.32 -11.51 -10.33
C THR A 591 66.04 -12.75 -10.83
N MET A 592 66.83 -12.62 -11.89
CA MET A 592 67.60 -13.74 -12.45
C MET A 592 68.66 -14.21 -11.43
N ASN A 593 68.77 -15.52 -11.24
CA ASN A 593 69.76 -16.08 -10.33
C ASN A 593 71.17 -15.91 -10.92
N PRO A 594 72.17 -15.53 -10.11
CA PRO A 594 73.55 -15.46 -10.59
C PRO A 594 74.05 -16.86 -10.95
N THR A 595 74.72 -16.96 -12.09
CA THR A 595 75.34 -18.20 -12.55
C THR A 595 76.86 -18.06 -12.58
N TYR A 596 77.56 -19.15 -12.31
CA TYR A 596 79.00 -19.22 -12.17
C TYR A 596 79.60 -20.25 -13.11
N THR A 597 80.86 -20.05 -13.52
CA THR A 597 81.56 -20.95 -14.45
C THR A 597 82.68 -21.72 -13.78
N VAL A 598 82.99 -22.89 -14.34
CA VAL A 598 84.15 -23.69 -13.97
C VAL A 598 85.14 -23.70 -15.11
N THR A 599 86.36 -23.24 -14.85
CA THR A 599 87.43 -23.19 -15.85
C THR A 599 88.59 -24.06 -15.44
N TYR A 600 89.32 -24.60 -16.43
CA TYR A 600 90.45 -25.49 -16.21
C TYR A 600 91.74 -24.80 -16.62
N ASP A 601 92.76 -24.87 -15.76
CA ASP A 601 94.09 -24.31 -16.00
C ASP A 601 95.13 -25.43 -16.11
N LYS A 602 95.95 -25.38 -17.16
CA LYS A 602 96.97 -26.40 -17.46
C LYS A 602 98.06 -26.53 -16.39
N ASN A 603 98.20 -25.52 -15.52
CA ASN A 603 99.07 -25.45 -14.35
C ASN A 603 100.44 -26.13 -14.53
N GLY A 604 101.28 -25.55 -15.39
CA GLY A 604 102.64 -26.03 -15.65
C GLY A 604 102.75 -27.23 -16.62
N ALA A 605 101.67 -27.63 -17.29
CA ALA A 605 101.75 -28.59 -18.39
C ALA A 605 102.63 -28.07 -19.54
N THR A 606 103.40 -28.97 -20.15
CA THR A 606 104.30 -28.70 -21.28
C THR A 606 103.69 -29.08 -22.64
N GLY A 607 102.51 -29.69 -22.66
CA GLY A 607 101.75 -30.01 -23.88
C GLY A 607 100.30 -30.45 -23.59
N GLY A 608 99.46 -30.53 -24.62
CA GLY A 608 98.03 -30.82 -24.53
C GLY A 608 97.14 -29.57 -24.39
N THR A 609 95.83 -29.79 -24.23
CA THR A 609 94.82 -28.72 -24.01
C THR A 609 94.00 -29.01 -22.75
N VAL A 610 93.49 -27.98 -22.10
CA VAL A 610 92.59 -28.14 -20.94
C VAL A 610 91.19 -28.51 -21.42
N PRO A 611 90.42 -29.30 -20.65
CA PRO A 611 89.00 -29.48 -20.91
C PRO A 611 88.24 -28.15 -20.83
N GLN A 612 87.17 -28.02 -21.62
CA GLN A 612 86.24 -26.90 -21.52
C GLN A 612 84.95 -27.36 -20.87
N ASP A 613 84.51 -26.62 -19.86
CA ASP A 613 83.16 -26.73 -19.32
C ASP A 613 82.37 -25.50 -19.79
N ASN A 614 81.45 -25.72 -20.73
CA ASN A 614 80.62 -24.66 -21.31
C ASN A 614 79.30 -24.48 -20.56
N LYS A 615 79.11 -25.17 -19.42
CA LYS A 615 77.92 -25.03 -18.59
C LYS A 615 78.13 -23.91 -17.57
N THR A 616 77.07 -23.16 -17.30
CA THR A 616 76.98 -22.24 -16.16
C THR A 616 76.16 -22.90 -15.05
N TYR A 617 76.49 -22.60 -13.80
CA TYR A 617 75.98 -23.27 -12.61
C TYR A 617 75.41 -22.24 -11.63
N GLU A 618 74.22 -22.46 -11.10
CA GLU A 618 73.69 -21.68 -9.98
C GLU A 618 74.36 -22.10 -8.66
N GLU A 619 74.22 -21.30 -7.61
CA GLU A 619 74.74 -21.66 -6.29
C GLU A 619 74.17 -23.03 -5.83
N LYS A 620 75.05 -23.93 -5.39
CA LYS A 620 74.79 -25.32 -4.98
C LYS A 620 74.51 -26.32 -6.10
N ASP A 621 74.49 -25.90 -7.36
CA ASP A 621 74.44 -26.85 -8.47
C ASP A 621 75.64 -27.82 -8.39
N ASN A 622 75.40 -29.10 -8.67
CA ASN A 622 76.46 -30.09 -8.71
C ASN A 622 77.29 -29.94 -10.00
N VAL A 623 78.52 -29.47 -9.84
CA VAL A 623 79.54 -29.48 -10.90
C VAL A 623 80.17 -30.86 -10.95
N THR A 624 80.31 -31.44 -12.15
CA THR A 624 81.10 -32.66 -12.38
C THR A 624 82.47 -32.30 -12.93
N VAL A 625 83.52 -32.71 -12.22
CA VAL A 625 84.92 -32.38 -12.57
C VAL A 625 85.36 -33.19 -13.78
N GLN A 626 85.84 -32.50 -14.82
CA GLN A 626 86.24 -33.10 -16.09
C GLN A 626 87.54 -33.92 -15.94
N GLY A 627 87.68 -34.98 -16.73
CA GLY A 627 88.94 -35.75 -16.82
C GLY A 627 90.01 -35.03 -17.65
N ASN A 628 91.19 -35.65 -17.79
CA ASN A 628 92.26 -35.14 -18.67
C ASN A 628 91.99 -35.46 -20.16
N SER A 629 90.84 -35.03 -20.68
CA SER A 629 90.41 -35.35 -22.06
C SER A 629 91.33 -34.74 -23.12
N GLY A 630 91.85 -33.53 -22.87
CA GLY A 630 92.78 -32.83 -23.77
C GLY A 630 94.24 -33.29 -23.68
N GLN A 631 94.51 -34.45 -23.06
CA GLN A 631 95.82 -35.09 -23.01
C GLN A 631 96.93 -34.19 -22.47
N LEU A 632 96.67 -33.46 -21.37
CA LEU A 632 97.68 -32.65 -20.70
C LEU A 632 98.86 -33.52 -20.28
N VAL A 633 100.06 -33.09 -20.65
CA VAL A 633 101.32 -33.75 -20.32
C VAL A 633 102.27 -32.77 -19.64
N ARG A 634 102.99 -33.26 -18.62
CA ARG A 634 104.08 -32.55 -17.95
C ARG A 634 105.25 -33.50 -17.76
N THR A 635 106.40 -33.17 -18.32
CA THR A 635 107.61 -34.00 -18.31
C THR A 635 107.97 -34.47 -16.89
N ASN A 636 108.13 -35.78 -16.69
CA ASN A 636 108.43 -36.46 -15.41
C ASN A 636 107.28 -36.52 -14.38
N TYR A 637 106.07 -36.07 -14.72
CA TYR A 637 104.89 -36.14 -13.86
C TYR A 637 103.73 -36.88 -14.54
N MET A 638 102.80 -37.40 -13.74
CA MET A 638 101.50 -37.93 -14.13
C MET A 638 100.43 -36.95 -13.69
N PHE A 639 99.41 -36.73 -14.53
CA PHE A 639 98.23 -35.98 -14.15
C PHE A 639 97.50 -36.70 -13.01
N LYS A 640 97.37 -36.05 -11.86
CA LYS A 640 96.80 -36.61 -10.62
C LYS A 640 95.30 -36.32 -10.51
N GLY A 641 94.89 -35.15 -10.97
CA GLY A 641 93.54 -34.60 -10.83
C GLY A 641 93.58 -33.08 -10.91
N TRP A 642 92.58 -32.42 -10.35
CA TRP A 642 92.44 -30.98 -10.35
C TRP A 642 92.44 -30.42 -8.93
N ASN A 643 92.97 -29.21 -8.75
CA ASN A 643 93.02 -28.52 -7.47
C ASN A 643 92.43 -27.12 -7.60
N THR A 644 91.76 -26.62 -6.56
CA THR A 644 91.23 -25.24 -6.58
C THR A 644 92.31 -24.17 -6.39
N SER A 645 93.57 -24.54 -6.17
CA SER A 645 94.72 -23.64 -6.08
C SER A 645 95.88 -24.14 -6.93
N ALA A 646 96.58 -23.24 -7.63
CA ALA A 646 97.71 -23.57 -8.49
C ALA A 646 98.89 -24.20 -7.74
N ASP A 647 99.06 -23.88 -6.46
CA ASP A 647 100.11 -24.42 -5.59
C ASP A 647 99.79 -25.80 -5.00
N GLY A 648 98.61 -26.36 -5.31
CA GLY A 648 98.16 -27.67 -4.84
C GLY A 648 97.65 -27.70 -3.40
N LYS A 649 97.50 -26.55 -2.72
CA LYS A 649 97.00 -26.49 -1.33
C LYS A 649 95.48 -26.32 -1.21
N GLY A 650 94.79 -26.16 -2.34
CA GLY A 650 93.33 -26.09 -2.39
C GLY A 650 92.68 -27.47 -2.31
N ALA A 651 91.36 -27.51 -2.50
CA ALA A 651 90.60 -28.75 -2.52
C ALA A 651 90.95 -29.57 -3.77
N PHE A 652 91.28 -30.85 -3.56
CA PHE A 652 91.63 -31.78 -4.62
C PHE A 652 90.41 -32.54 -5.12
N TYR A 653 90.26 -32.61 -6.44
CA TYR A 653 89.20 -33.33 -7.13
C TYR A 653 89.77 -34.30 -8.16
N LYS A 654 89.33 -35.56 -8.10
CA LYS A 654 89.56 -36.54 -9.17
C LYS A 654 88.60 -36.29 -10.33
N ALA A 655 88.93 -36.81 -11.51
CA ALA A 655 87.99 -36.85 -12.64
C ALA A 655 86.67 -37.52 -12.21
N ASN A 656 85.54 -36.95 -12.66
CA ASN A 656 84.17 -37.34 -12.32
C ASN A 656 83.74 -37.13 -10.86
N ALA A 657 84.60 -36.55 -10.01
CA ALA A 657 84.15 -36.09 -8.69
C ALA A 657 83.16 -34.93 -8.85
N THR A 658 82.24 -34.78 -7.91
CA THR A 658 81.27 -33.68 -7.92
C THR A 658 81.48 -32.74 -6.74
N PHE A 659 81.23 -31.44 -6.94
CA PHE A 659 81.15 -30.48 -5.86
C PHE A 659 80.00 -29.49 -6.10
N GLY A 660 79.45 -28.93 -5.02
CA GLY A 660 78.41 -27.91 -5.11
C GLY A 660 79.02 -26.56 -5.46
N MET A 661 78.47 -25.87 -6.45
CA MET A 661 78.99 -24.58 -6.91
C MET A 661 78.82 -23.51 -5.82
N GLY A 662 79.88 -22.74 -5.56
CA GLY A 662 79.83 -21.60 -4.64
C GLY A 662 79.33 -20.32 -5.31
N GLN A 663 79.42 -19.18 -4.61
CA GLN A 663 78.97 -17.87 -5.13
C GLN A 663 80.00 -17.16 -6.02
N THR A 664 80.99 -17.89 -6.57
CA THR A 664 82.04 -17.35 -7.43
C THR A 664 82.47 -18.38 -8.47
N ASN A 665 82.97 -17.93 -9.63
CA ASN A 665 83.60 -18.80 -10.62
C ASN A 665 84.75 -19.60 -9.99
N VAL A 666 84.92 -20.85 -10.41
CA VAL A 666 85.95 -21.75 -9.88
C VAL A 666 86.96 -22.06 -10.99
N THR A 667 88.24 -21.88 -10.69
CA THR A 667 89.33 -22.36 -11.56
C THR A 667 89.95 -23.61 -10.96
N LEU A 668 89.99 -24.67 -11.76
CA LEU A 668 90.56 -25.96 -11.44
C LEU A 668 91.93 -26.08 -12.13
N TYR A 669 92.98 -26.10 -11.33
CA TYR A 669 94.37 -26.18 -11.77
C TYR A 669 94.82 -27.63 -11.83
N ALA A 670 95.46 -28.04 -12.93
CA ALA A 670 95.98 -29.40 -13.05
C ALA A 670 96.97 -29.71 -11.92
N GLU A 671 96.72 -30.77 -11.15
CA GLU A 671 97.60 -31.26 -10.11
C GLU A 671 98.41 -32.46 -10.63
N TRP A 672 99.69 -32.49 -10.28
CA TRP A 672 100.66 -33.41 -10.87
C TRP A 672 101.33 -34.26 -9.78
N THR A 673 101.59 -35.53 -10.06
CA THR A 673 102.38 -36.43 -9.19
C THR A 673 103.60 -36.93 -9.95
N ALA A 674 104.78 -36.94 -9.33
CA ALA A 674 105.98 -37.48 -9.95
C ALA A 674 105.80 -38.99 -10.27
N LYS A 675 106.31 -39.44 -11.42
CA LYS A 675 106.23 -40.86 -11.83
C LYS A 675 107.10 -41.74 -10.88
N PRO A 676 106.56 -42.82 -10.27
CA PRO A 676 107.36 -43.77 -9.47
C PRO A 676 107.99 -44.90 -10.31
N PRO A 677 109.02 -45.63 -9.81
CA PRO A 677 109.57 -46.85 -10.43
C PRO A 677 108.69 -48.09 -10.14
N THR A 678 108.68 -49.03 -11.10
CA THR A 678 107.76 -50.20 -11.22
C THR A 678 107.99 -51.35 -10.22
N THR A 679 106.92 -52.00 -9.73
CA THR A 679 106.77 -53.46 -9.42
C THR A 679 105.31 -53.80 -9.02
N GLY A 680 104.84 -55.03 -9.33
CA GLY A 680 103.43 -55.53 -9.30
C GLY A 680 102.79 -55.74 -7.92
N GLY A 681 101.58 -56.28 -7.71
CA GLY A 681 100.52 -56.87 -8.54
C GLY A 681 99.30 -57.23 -7.64
N ASP A 682 98.11 -57.32 -8.27
CA ASP A 682 96.94 -58.23 -8.05
C ASP A 682 96.21 -58.28 -6.67
N GLY A 683 94.87 -58.25 -6.51
CA GLY A 683 93.72 -58.15 -7.42
C GLY A 683 92.32 -58.13 -6.71
N ASN A 684 91.39 -57.35 -7.29
CA ASN A 684 89.98 -57.62 -7.73
C ASN A 684 88.85 -58.18 -6.77
N PRO A 685 87.53 -58.20 -7.16
CA PRO A 685 86.49 -57.13 -7.07
C PRO A 685 85.11 -57.58 -6.51
N ILE A 686 84.14 -56.67 -6.27
CA ILE A 686 82.68 -56.98 -6.34
C ILE A 686 81.83 -55.76 -6.78
N THR A 687 80.84 -56.00 -7.64
CA THR A 687 79.84 -55.12 -8.32
C THR A 687 78.38 -55.35 -7.81
N PRO A 688 77.35 -54.54 -8.22
CA PRO A 688 76.00 -54.36 -7.63
C PRO A 688 74.96 -55.39 -8.20
N PRO A 689 73.59 -55.33 -8.12
CA PRO A 689 72.61 -54.25 -7.79
C PRO A 689 71.29 -54.68 -7.07
N THR A 690 70.32 -53.73 -6.93
CA THR A 690 68.86 -53.81 -7.22
C THR A 690 67.96 -53.14 -6.18
N SER A 691 67.23 -52.13 -6.64
CA SER A 691 66.01 -51.58 -6.03
C SER A 691 64.86 -52.57 -6.18
N ASN A 692 63.86 -52.48 -5.28
CA ASN A 692 62.42 -52.46 -5.62
C ASN A 692 61.56 -52.18 -4.36
N ASP A 693 60.80 -51.09 -4.46
CA ASP A 693 59.39 -50.85 -4.12
C ASP A 693 58.80 -51.17 -2.72
N ASN A 694 58.14 -50.15 -2.15
CA ASN A 694 56.75 -50.19 -1.65
C ASN A 694 56.38 -48.88 -0.95
N ASP A 695 55.87 -47.93 -1.75
CA ASP A 695 55.15 -46.74 -1.30
C ASP A 695 53.63 -47.03 -1.24
N TYR A 696 53.04 -46.96 -0.04
CA TYR A 696 51.62 -46.70 0.15
C TYR A 696 51.34 -46.18 1.57
N SER A 697 51.02 -44.89 1.69
CA SER A 697 50.39 -44.31 2.89
C SER A 697 49.06 -43.66 2.49
N PRO A 698 47.91 -44.04 3.08
CA PRO A 698 46.61 -43.51 2.68
C PRO A 698 46.37 -42.06 3.15
N PRO A 699 45.46 -41.32 2.49
CA PRO A 699 45.16 -39.92 2.78
C PRO A 699 44.39 -39.73 4.10
N SER A 700 44.64 -38.60 4.76
CA SER A 700 44.11 -38.24 6.09
C SER A 700 42.71 -37.60 6.08
N THR A 701 42.07 -37.42 4.90
CA THR A 701 40.74 -36.81 4.76
C THR A 701 39.84 -37.56 3.77
N VAL A 702 38.53 -37.46 3.99
CA VAL A 702 37.44 -38.07 3.22
C VAL A 702 36.41 -37.00 2.86
N LYS A 703 35.85 -37.08 1.65
CA LYS A 703 34.92 -36.10 1.09
C LYS A 703 33.46 -36.52 1.30
N ILE A 704 32.65 -35.60 1.79
CA ILE A 704 31.21 -35.74 1.98
C ILE A 704 30.50 -34.90 0.92
N THR A 705 29.71 -35.55 0.05
CA THR A 705 28.91 -34.89 -0.97
C THR A 705 27.45 -34.79 -0.50
N LEU A 706 26.87 -33.59 -0.52
CA LEU A 706 25.50 -33.33 -0.05
C LEU A 706 24.56 -33.08 -1.23
N HIS A 707 23.73 -34.06 -1.56
CA HIS A 707 22.70 -33.96 -2.58
C HIS A 707 21.40 -33.45 -1.95
N THR A 708 21.10 -32.18 -2.16
CA THR A 708 19.96 -31.51 -1.51
C THR A 708 18.61 -31.84 -2.16
N ASN A 709 18.59 -32.61 -3.25
CA ASN A 709 17.38 -33.10 -3.92
C ASN A 709 16.33 -31.99 -4.17
N GLY A 710 16.80 -30.89 -4.75
CA GLY A 710 15.99 -29.72 -5.09
C GLY A 710 15.83 -28.69 -3.96
N GLY A 711 16.61 -28.78 -2.88
CA GLY A 711 16.81 -27.69 -1.90
C GLY A 711 18.05 -26.85 -2.21
N THR A 712 18.37 -25.89 -1.33
CA THR A 712 19.55 -25.02 -1.45
C THR A 712 20.82 -25.81 -1.72
N VAL A 713 21.62 -25.39 -2.71
CA VAL A 713 22.85 -26.08 -3.10
C VAL A 713 23.90 -25.91 -2.00
N LEU A 714 24.50 -27.02 -1.57
CA LEU A 714 25.55 -27.04 -0.54
C LEU A 714 26.87 -27.52 -1.14
N ALA A 715 27.97 -26.87 -0.78
CA ALA A 715 29.30 -27.29 -1.22
C ALA A 715 29.69 -28.63 -0.56
N PRO A 716 30.45 -29.51 -1.26
CA PRO A 716 31.02 -30.71 -0.64
C PRO A 716 31.93 -30.37 0.54
N MET A 717 31.88 -31.17 1.59
CA MET A 717 32.66 -30.97 2.82
C MET A 717 33.83 -31.95 2.88
N GLU A 718 35.01 -31.49 3.31
CA GLU A 718 36.17 -32.34 3.60
C GLU A 718 36.18 -32.69 5.09
N TRP A 719 36.44 -33.95 5.44
CA TRP A 719 36.34 -34.46 6.81
C TRP A 719 37.54 -35.33 7.19
N THR A 720 37.89 -35.40 8.47
CA THR A 720 39.04 -36.20 8.93
C THR A 720 38.71 -37.69 8.95
N TYR A 721 39.58 -38.50 8.36
CA TYR A 721 39.46 -39.96 8.33
C TYR A 721 39.31 -40.55 9.75
N ASN A 722 38.41 -41.52 9.92
CA ASN A 722 38.15 -42.25 11.18
C ASN A 722 37.57 -41.40 12.33
N THR A 723 36.80 -40.35 12.01
CA THR A 723 36.05 -39.53 12.98
C THR A 723 34.52 -39.58 12.74
N LYS A 724 33.72 -39.22 13.75
CA LYS A 724 32.25 -39.08 13.64
C LYS A 724 31.90 -37.68 13.09
N ILE A 725 30.91 -37.59 12.20
CA ILE A 725 30.38 -36.30 11.74
C ILE A 725 29.34 -35.78 12.75
N LYS A 726 29.45 -34.50 13.12
CA LYS A 726 28.44 -33.77 13.90
C LYS A 726 28.02 -32.52 13.14
N ASN A 727 26.78 -32.07 13.32
CA ASN A 727 26.25 -30.79 12.80
C ASN A 727 26.30 -30.67 11.27
N LEU A 728 25.71 -31.62 10.54
CA LEU A 728 25.51 -31.46 9.10
C LEU A 728 24.61 -30.25 8.81
N PRO A 729 24.91 -29.43 7.78
CA PRO A 729 24.07 -28.31 7.40
C PRO A 729 22.66 -28.78 7.03
N VAL A 730 21.66 -27.95 7.36
CA VAL A 730 20.25 -28.19 7.04
C VAL A 730 19.88 -27.35 5.81
N PRO A 731 19.63 -27.96 4.64
CA PRO A 731 19.20 -27.23 3.46
C PRO A 731 17.76 -26.75 3.60
N THR A 732 17.36 -25.78 2.78
CA THR A 732 15.97 -25.30 2.68
C THR A 732 15.39 -25.59 1.30
N LYS A 733 14.09 -25.87 1.24
CA LYS A 733 13.34 -26.10 -0.01
C LYS A 733 11.94 -25.53 0.15
N GLU A 734 11.59 -24.53 -0.66
CA GLU A 734 10.31 -23.82 -0.58
C GLU A 734 9.12 -24.79 -0.65
N GLY A 735 8.20 -24.73 0.32
CA GLY A 735 7.01 -25.59 0.40
C GLY A 735 7.24 -26.99 0.98
N TYR A 736 8.45 -27.31 1.47
CA TYR A 736 8.77 -28.63 2.00
C TYR A 736 9.46 -28.55 3.37
N ARG A 737 9.16 -29.51 4.26
CA ARG A 737 9.89 -29.73 5.51
C ARG A 737 11.07 -30.68 5.27
N PHE A 738 12.25 -30.35 5.80
CA PHE A 738 13.41 -31.24 5.78
C PHE A 738 13.24 -32.40 6.78
N ASN A 739 13.38 -33.64 6.32
CA ASN A 739 13.21 -34.86 7.14
C ASN A 739 14.54 -35.53 7.53
N GLY A 740 15.67 -34.90 7.22
CA GLY A 740 16.99 -35.44 7.51
C GLY A 740 17.74 -35.96 6.27
N TRP A 741 19.00 -36.31 6.51
CA TRP A 741 19.93 -36.86 5.52
C TRP A 741 19.80 -38.40 5.44
N TYR A 742 19.97 -38.96 4.24
CA TYR A 742 19.92 -40.40 3.96
C TYR A 742 21.15 -40.81 3.16
N ARG A 743 21.59 -42.07 3.26
CA ARG A 743 22.79 -42.58 2.56
C ARG A 743 22.53 -43.10 1.15
N ASP A 744 21.26 -43.19 0.78
CA ASP A 744 20.80 -43.73 -0.48
C ASP A 744 19.70 -42.85 -1.06
N GLU A 745 19.65 -42.77 -2.39
CA GLU A 745 18.63 -42.02 -3.13
C GLU A 745 17.20 -42.55 -2.93
N ALA A 746 17.06 -43.82 -2.55
CA ALA A 746 15.76 -44.43 -2.26
C ALA A 746 15.22 -44.06 -0.86
N PHE A 747 15.96 -43.28 -0.07
CA PHE A 747 15.59 -42.81 1.26
C PHE A 747 15.24 -43.93 2.26
N THR A 748 15.95 -45.06 2.16
CA THR A 748 15.72 -46.24 3.00
C THR A 748 16.68 -46.33 4.18
N LYS A 749 17.84 -45.67 4.13
CA LYS A 749 18.89 -45.70 5.16
C LYS A 749 19.14 -44.29 5.72
N PRO A 750 18.45 -43.88 6.79
CA PRO A 750 18.66 -42.57 7.40
C PRO A 750 20.10 -42.43 7.93
N TRP A 751 20.65 -41.23 7.80
CA TRP A 751 21.90 -40.85 8.44
C TRP A 751 21.70 -40.73 9.95
N THR A 752 22.62 -41.29 10.72
CA THR A 752 22.68 -41.15 12.19
C THR A 752 24.06 -40.64 12.58
N GLU A 753 24.11 -39.71 13.54
CA GLU A 753 25.32 -38.98 13.96
C GLU A 753 26.40 -39.86 14.62
N ASP A 754 26.13 -41.15 14.81
CA ASP A 754 27.04 -42.10 15.42
C ASP A 754 28.01 -42.80 14.46
N THR A 755 27.93 -42.51 13.16
CA THR A 755 28.71 -43.25 12.18
C THR A 755 30.10 -42.66 11.94
N VAL A 756 31.11 -43.53 12.04
CA VAL A 756 32.51 -43.21 11.73
C VAL A 756 32.73 -43.28 10.22
N ILE A 757 33.30 -42.22 9.64
CA ILE A 757 33.58 -42.16 8.20
C ILE A 757 35.02 -42.63 7.92
N ARG A 758 35.15 -43.56 6.97
CA ARG A 758 36.43 -44.14 6.54
C ARG A 758 36.62 -44.09 5.02
N GLU A 759 35.67 -43.52 4.30
CA GLU A 759 35.66 -43.40 2.84
C GLU A 759 34.78 -42.21 2.44
N ASN A 760 34.84 -41.79 1.18
CA ASN A 760 33.98 -40.74 0.66
C ASN A 760 32.50 -41.18 0.71
N ILE A 761 31.61 -40.28 1.13
CA ILE A 761 30.19 -40.59 1.31
C ILE A 761 29.30 -39.55 0.63
N SER A 762 28.20 -40.00 0.03
CA SER A 762 27.13 -39.14 -0.46
C SER A 762 25.92 -39.21 0.47
N LEU A 763 25.35 -38.06 0.81
CA LEU A 763 24.12 -37.95 1.58
C LEU A 763 23.04 -37.24 0.76
N TYR A 764 21.80 -37.69 0.93
CA TYR A 764 20.63 -37.27 0.16
C TYR A 764 19.58 -36.70 1.09
N ALA A 765 19.14 -35.47 0.83
CA ALA A 765 18.11 -34.80 1.61
C ALA A 765 16.73 -35.42 1.30
N LYS A 766 15.99 -35.80 2.34
CA LYS A 766 14.58 -36.22 2.23
C LYS A 766 13.66 -35.07 2.62
N TRP A 767 12.59 -34.91 1.86
CA TRP A 767 11.62 -33.83 2.00
C TRP A 767 10.20 -34.37 2.19
N THR A 768 9.41 -33.72 3.03
CA THR A 768 7.95 -33.91 3.09
C THR A 768 7.31 -32.62 2.60
N ALA A 769 6.43 -32.69 1.60
CA ALA A 769 5.65 -31.53 1.18
C ALA A 769 4.82 -31.05 2.36
N LEU A 770 4.89 -29.76 2.67
CA LEU A 770 3.95 -29.16 3.61
C LEU A 770 2.56 -29.24 2.97
N PRO A 771 1.51 -29.67 3.69
CA PRO A 771 0.17 -29.68 3.14
C PRO A 771 -0.19 -28.26 2.72
N VAL A 772 -0.39 -28.08 1.42
CA VAL A 772 -1.06 -26.89 0.89
C VAL A 772 -2.44 -26.90 1.53
N GLU A 773 -2.72 -25.94 2.40
CA GLU A 773 -4.09 -25.65 2.78
C GLU A 773 -4.87 -25.46 1.49
N LYS A 774 -5.78 -26.40 1.23
CA LYS A 774 -6.81 -26.21 0.22
C LYS A 774 -7.44 -24.86 0.53
N GLN A 775 -7.33 -23.94 -0.42
CA GLN A 775 -8.11 -22.72 -0.45
C GLN A 775 -9.58 -23.10 -0.22
N THR A 776 -10.09 -22.81 0.98
CA THR A 776 -11.48 -22.39 1.09
C THR A 776 -11.61 -21.11 0.27
N PRO A 777 -12.68 -20.94 -0.52
CA PRO A 777 -12.84 -19.78 -1.37
C PRO A 777 -12.66 -18.50 -0.55
N SER A 778 -11.91 -17.56 -1.11
CA SER A 778 -11.76 -16.21 -0.59
C SER A 778 -13.13 -15.66 -0.18
N LYS A 779 -13.27 -15.30 1.10
CA LYS A 779 -14.33 -14.36 1.49
C LYS A 779 -13.93 -13.01 0.90
N GLU A 780 -14.59 -12.66 -0.19
CA GLU A 780 -14.59 -11.36 -0.85
C GLU A 780 -14.69 -10.22 0.20
N PRO A 781 -14.03 -9.05 -0.01
CA PRO A 781 -14.12 -7.93 0.92
C PRO A 781 -15.59 -7.53 1.13
N GLN A 782 -16.05 -7.59 2.38
CA GLN A 782 -17.39 -7.14 2.76
C GLN A 782 -17.53 -5.63 2.48
N PRO A 783 -18.66 -5.17 1.91
CA PRO A 783 -18.96 -3.76 1.70
C PRO A 783 -19.00 -2.98 3.02
N THR A 784 -18.60 -1.71 3.01
CA THR A 784 -18.73 -0.78 4.15
C THR A 784 -20.19 -0.66 4.55
N LYS A 785 -20.55 -1.29 5.67
CA LYS A 785 -21.91 -1.24 6.23
C LYS A 785 -22.24 0.18 6.70
N PRO A 786 -23.49 0.63 6.57
CA PRO A 786 -23.94 1.92 7.08
C PRO A 786 -23.71 2.01 8.59
N SER A 787 -23.18 3.15 9.06
CA SER A 787 -23.01 3.41 10.49
C SER A 787 -24.38 3.49 11.16
N VAL A 788 -24.68 2.50 12.00
CA VAL A 788 -25.96 2.44 12.71
C VAL A 788 -25.87 3.41 13.89
N THR A 789 -26.66 4.49 13.84
CA THR A 789 -26.77 5.49 14.93
C THR A 789 -28.05 5.28 15.73
N PHE A 790 -28.06 5.72 16.98
CA PHE A 790 -29.23 5.61 17.87
C PHE A 790 -29.64 6.98 18.41
N SER A 791 -30.96 7.22 18.46
CA SER A 791 -31.56 8.53 18.75
C SER A 791 -31.26 9.10 20.13
N ASP A 792 -30.95 8.23 21.09
CA ASP A 792 -30.68 8.57 22.50
C ASP A 792 -29.19 8.52 22.86
N ILE A 793 -28.31 8.31 21.87
CA ILE A 793 -26.87 8.41 22.03
C ILE A 793 -26.42 9.80 21.58
N ASN A 794 -26.19 10.67 22.56
CA ASN A 794 -25.67 12.00 22.27
C ASN A 794 -24.23 11.93 21.71
N LYS A 795 -23.85 12.93 20.91
CA LYS A 795 -22.54 12.99 20.24
C LYS A 795 -21.31 12.93 21.16
N ASN A 796 -21.46 13.27 22.43
CA ASN A 796 -20.39 13.28 23.43
C ASN A 796 -20.51 12.08 24.39
N HIS A 797 -21.36 11.10 24.08
CA HIS A 797 -21.56 9.95 24.95
C HIS A 797 -20.30 9.08 24.90
N TRP A 798 -19.73 8.77 26.07
CA TRP A 798 -18.44 8.09 26.20
C TRP A 798 -18.36 6.72 25.49
N ALA A 799 -19.51 6.06 25.30
CA ALA A 799 -19.60 4.78 24.60
C ALA A 799 -20.09 4.86 23.15
N LYS A 800 -20.29 6.07 22.60
CA LYS A 800 -20.91 6.26 21.29
C LYS A 800 -20.22 5.43 20.20
N ASP A 801 -18.92 5.61 20.04
CA ASP A 801 -18.19 4.98 18.93
C ASP A 801 -18.14 3.45 19.07
N MET A 802 -18.06 2.95 20.31
CA MET A 802 -18.15 1.51 20.60
C MET A 802 -19.53 0.94 20.27
N ILE A 803 -20.61 1.68 20.57
CA ILE A 803 -21.99 1.29 20.28
C ILE A 803 -22.23 1.26 18.76
N GLU A 804 -21.82 2.30 18.05
CA GLU A 804 -22.00 2.43 16.61
C GLU A 804 -21.18 1.39 15.84
N GLU A 805 -19.95 1.08 16.27
CA GLU A 805 -19.12 0.04 15.66
C GLU A 805 -19.78 -1.34 15.78
N LEU A 806 -20.20 -1.73 16.99
CA LEU A 806 -20.83 -3.03 17.20
C LEU A 806 -22.21 -3.12 16.53
N ALA A 807 -22.92 -1.99 16.39
CA ALA A 807 -24.17 -1.93 15.65
C ALA A 807 -23.96 -2.05 14.14
N THR A 808 -22.92 -1.41 13.60
CA THR A 808 -22.48 -1.56 12.21
C THR A 808 -22.12 -3.01 11.92
N ARG A 809 -21.45 -3.70 12.84
CA ARG A 809 -21.18 -5.15 12.68
C ARG A 809 -22.44 -6.02 12.71
N GLY A 810 -23.60 -5.47 13.06
CA GLY A 810 -24.88 -6.17 13.19
C GLY A 810 -25.00 -6.96 14.48
N ILE A 811 -24.05 -6.78 15.40
CA ILE A 811 -24.04 -7.40 16.72
C ILE A 811 -25.15 -6.74 17.55
N ILE A 812 -25.18 -5.40 17.56
CA ILE A 812 -26.22 -4.58 18.20
C ILE A 812 -27.25 -4.12 17.15
N LYS A 813 -28.54 -4.09 17.52
CA LYS A 813 -29.63 -3.64 16.61
C LYS A 813 -30.51 -2.52 17.17
N GLY A 814 -30.29 -2.07 18.40
CA GLY A 814 -31.16 -1.10 19.09
C GLY A 814 -32.60 -1.58 19.26
N TYR A 815 -33.50 -0.64 19.53
CA TYR A 815 -34.94 -0.86 19.59
C TYR A 815 -35.63 -0.36 18.31
N ALA A 816 -36.87 -0.79 18.08
CA ALA A 816 -37.61 -0.48 16.86
C ALA A 816 -37.89 1.02 16.68
N ASP A 817 -37.85 1.80 17.76
CA ASP A 817 -37.98 3.26 17.76
C ASP A 817 -36.65 4.00 17.46
N GLY A 818 -35.58 3.25 17.15
CA GLY A 818 -34.27 3.79 16.80
C GLY A 818 -33.40 4.17 18.01
N SER A 819 -33.79 3.81 19.23
CA SER A 819 -32.99 4.08 20.45
C SER A 819 -32.09 2.89 20.84
N PHE A 820 -31.11 3.13 21.73
CA PHE A 820 -30.20 2.12 22.28
C PHE A 820 -30.39 1.87 23.77
N HIS A 821 -30.87 2.84 24.53
CA HIS A 821 -30.99 2.87 25.99
C HIS A 821 -29.65 2.61 26.72
N PRO A 822 -28.63 3.48 26.57
CA PRO A 822 -27.26 3.21 27.05
C PRO A 822 -27.15 3.01 28.57
N ASN A 823 -28.06 3.63 29.33
CA ASN A 823 -28.03 3.64 30.79
C ASN A 823 -28.94 2.57 31.42
N GLU A 824 -29.74 1.86 30.62
CA GLU A 824 -30.52 0.73 31.13
C GLU A 824 -29.63 -0.47 31.43
N PHE A 825 -30.01 -1.24 32.44
CA PHE A 825 -29.31 -2.47 32.79
C PHE A 825 -29.60 -3.57 31.75
N ILE A 826 -28.56 -4.32 31.40
CA ILE A 826 -28.67 -5.39 30.42
C ILE A 826 -29.11 -6.69 31.08
N SER A 827 -30.15 -7.32 30.52
CA SER A 827 -30.62 -8.64 30.98
C SER A 827 -29.74 -9.78 30.48
N ARG A 828 -29.80 -10.92 31.18
CA ARG A 828 -28.98 -12.10 30.89
C ARG A 828 -29.23 -12.68 29.49
N MET A 829 -30.48 -12.69 29.00
CA MET A 829 -30.79 -13.13 27.64
C MET A 829 -30.22 -12.20 26.56
N HIS A 830 -30.16 -10.89 26.83
CA HIS A 830 -29.57 -9.92 25.90
C HIS A 830 -28.05 -10.07 25.81
N VAL A 831 -27.37 -10.38 26.93
CA VAL A 831 -25.95 -10.74 26.89
C VAL A 831 -25.73 -11.99 26.03
N ALA A 832 -26.58 -13.01 26.18
CA ALA A 832 -26.44 -14.26 25.43
C ALA A 832 -26.50 -14.02 23.91
N VAL A 833 -27.52 -13.33 23.43
CA VAL A 833 -27.68 -13.05 21.99
C VAL A 833 -26.59 -12.15 21.42
N LEU A 834 -26.06 -11.20 22.20
CA LEU A 834 -24.99 -10.33 21.74
C LEU A 834 -23.66 -11.08 21.61
N LEU A 835 -23.37 -12.00 22.53
CA LEU A 835 -22.16 -12.84 22.45
C LEU A 835 -22.22 -13.82 21.29
N THR A 836 -23.35 -14.50 21.06
CA THR A 836 -23.47 -15.45 19.93
C THR A 836 -23.55 -14.77 18.57
N ARG A 837 -23.81 -13.46 18.51
CA ARG A 837 -23.62 -12.65 17.30
C ARG A 837 -22.18 -12.20 17.11
N ALA A 838 -21.45 -12.01 18.20
CA ALA A 838 -20.07 -11.52 18.17
C ALA A 838 -19.06 -12.63 17.88
N PHE A 839 -19.28 -13.84 18.40
CA PHE A 839 -18.32 -14.94 18.33
C PHE A 839 -18.99 -16.27 17.93
N PRO A 840 -18.30 -17.10 17.13
CA PRO A 840 -18.66 -18.50 16.98
C PRO A 840 -18.29 -19.27 18.25
N PHE A 841 -19.07 -20.30 18.60
CA PHE A 841 -18.78 -21.17 19.74
C PHE A 841 -18.86 -22.63 19.34
N ASP A 842 -17.84 -23.40 19.72
CA ASP A 842 -17.83 -24.85 19.55
C ASP A 842 -18.67 -25.52 20.65
N GLN A 843 -19.44 -26.53 20.26
CA GLN A 843 -20.15 -27.38 21.21
C GLN A 843 -19.16 -28.27 21.96
N VAL A 844 -19.08 -28.11 23.28
CA VAL A 844 -18.23 -28.94 24.16
C VAL A 844 -19.04 -29.92 25.03
N ARG A 845 -20.37 -29.77 25.06
CA ARG A 845 -21.31 -30.66 25.75
C ARG A 845 -22.73 -30.54 25.19
N GLU A 846 -23.59 -31.50 25.53
CA GLU A 846 -25.02 -31.42 25.23
C GLU A 846 -25.75 -30.39 26.09
N ALA A 847 -26.80 -29.79 25.54
CA ALA A 847 -27.65 -28.84 26.25
C ALA A 847 -28.56 -29.57 27.25
N THR A 848 -28.90 -28.89 28.34
CA THR A 848 -29.93 -29.34 29.28
C THR A 848 -30.95 -28.25 29.47
N ASP A 849 -32.23 -28.59 29.41
CA ASP A 849 -33.31 -27.60 29.48
C ASP A 849 -33.28 -26.82 30.79
N PHE A 850 -33.29 -25.49 30.68
CA PHE A 850 -33.56 -24.62 31.82
C PHE A 850 -35.07 -24.54 32.05
N SER A 851 -35.51 -24.69 33.31
CA SER A 851 -36.94 -24.70 33.63
C SER A 851 -37.66 -23.37 33.33
N ASP A 852 -36.92 -22.28 33.21
CA ASP A 852 -37.42 -20.92 32.93
C ASP A 852 -37.07 -20.40 31.52
N VAL A 853 -36.58 -21.27 30.63
CA VAL A 853 -36.28 -20.92 29.23
C VAL A 853 -37.03 -21.87 28.29
N PRO A 854 -38.34 -21.63 28.04
CA PRO A 854 -39.09 -22.44 27.08
C PRO A 854 -38.54 -22.24 25.66
N SER A 855 -38.68 -23.24 24.79
CA SER A 855 -38.24 -23.17 23.39
C SER A 855 -38.87 -22.04 22.57
N THR A 856 -40.01 -21.51 23.03
CA THR A 856 -40.70 -20.35 22.45
C THR A 856 -40.15 -19.00 22.93
N LEU A 857 -39.25 -18.97 23.92
CA LEU A 857 -38.67 -17.73 24.44
C LEU A 857 -37.78 -17.08 23.37
N PRO A 858 -37.89 -15.75 23.15
CA PRO A 858 -36.93 -15.02 22.33
C PRO A 858 -35.49 -15.29 22.82
N TYR A 859 -34.59 -15.62 21.88
CA TYR A 859 -33.19 -15.94 22.12
C TYR A 859 -32.91 -17.26 22.86
N TYR A 860 -33.89 -18.18 22.92
CA TYR A 860 -33.71 -19.56 23.40
C TYR A 860 -32.46 -20.24 22.79
N GLU A 861 -32.28 -20.11 21.47
CA GLU A 861 -31.15 -20.71 20.75
C GLU A 861 -29.80 -20.14 21.20
N ALA A 862 -29.69 -18.82 21.41
CA ALA A 862 -28.45 -18.19 21.87
C ALA A 862 -28.05 -18.65 23.28
N ILE A 863 -29.04 -18.83 24.18
CA ILE A 863 -28.82 -19.34 25.53
C ILE A 863 -28.33 -20.80 25.46
N THR A 864 -28.94 -21.61 24.59
CA THR A 864 -28.57 -23.01 24.36
C THR A 864 -27.14 -23.13 23.83
N ILE A 865 -26.74 -22.31 22.86
CA ILE A 865 -25.38 -22.28 22.29
C ILE A 865 -24.34 -21.99 23.37
N LEU A 866 -24.55 -20.96 24.20
CA LEU A 866 -23.59 -20.66 25.28
C LEU A 866 -23.55 -21.76 26.36
N GLN A 867 -24.65 -22.48 26.57
CA GLN A 867 -24.67 -23.61 27.48
C GLN A 867 -23.86 -24.78 26.90
N GLN A 868 -24.08 -25.10 25.62
CA GLN A 868 -23.32 -26.12 24.88
C GLN A 868 -21.83 -25.80 24.80
N ALA A 869 -21.47 -24.52 24.72
CA ALA A 869 -20.10 -24.04 24.75
C ALA A 869 -19.45 -24.08 26.15
N GLY A 870 -20.18 -24.48 27.19
CA GLY A 870 -19.66 -24.53 28.57
C GLY A 870 -19.50 -23.17 29.23
N ILE A 871 -20.07 -22.10 28.65
CA ILE A 871 -19.93 -20.72 29.12
C ILE A 871 -20.99 -20.37 30.16
N VAL A 872 -22.21 -20.89 30.02
CA VAL A 872 -23.31 -20.67 30.97
C VAL A 872 -23.92 -21.98 31.47
N ASP A 873 -24.23 -22.05 32.77
CA ASP A 873 -24.80 -23.24 33.44
C ASP A 873 -26.12 -22.96 34.17
N GLY A 874 -26.54 -21.69 34.21
CA GLY A 874 -27.63 -21.26 35.09
C GLY A 874 -27.33 -21.51 36.58
N SER A 875 -28.37 -21.46 37.40
CA SER A 875 -28.31 -21.77 38.83
C SER A 875 -29.61 -22.48 39.24
N ASN A 876 -29.50 -23.61 39.93
CA ASN A 876 -30.63 -24.42 40.38
C ASN A 876 -31.63 -24.76 39.24
N GLY A 877 -31.11 -25.14 38.06
CA GLY A 877 -31.92 -25.48 36.89
C GLY A 877 -32.52 -24.29 36.12
N ASN A 878 -32.26 -23.05 36.54
CA ASN A 878 -32.80 -21.83 35.92
C ASN A 878 -31.70 -20.95 35.31
N PHE A 879 -31.96 -20.34 34.16
CA PHE A 879 -31.06 -19.37 33.52
C PHE A 879 -31.34 -17.94 33.96
N ARG A 880 -32.61 -17.62 34.26
CA ARG A 880 -33.15 -16.31 34.64
C ARG A 880 -32.99 -15.24 33.55
N PRO A 881 -33.64 -15.41 32.38
CA PRO A 881 -33.37 -14.63 31.17
C PRO A 881 -33.58 -13.12 31.33
N ASN A 882 -34.56 -12.71 32.13
CA ASN A 882 -34.92 -11.29 32.32
C ASN A 882 -34.17 -10.60 33.48
N GLU A 883 -33.43 -11.33 34.31
CA GLU A 883 -32.66 -10.72 35.40
C GLU A 883 -31.48 -9.90 34.84
N ASN A 884 -31.17 -8.78 35.49
CA ASN A 884 -30.02 -7.95 35.14
C ASN A 884 -28.72 -8.65 35.50
N MET A 885 -27.73 -8.60 34.60
CA MET A 885 -26.43 -9.22 34.81
C MET A 885 -25.55 -8.36 35.72
N THR A 886 -24.94 -8.95 36.75
CA THR A 886 -23.92 -8.24 37.56
C THR A 886 -22.57 -8.21 36.86
N ARG A 887 -21.72 -7.24 37.24
CA ARG A 887 -20.36 -7.10 36.68
C ARG A 887 -19.47 -8.30 36.95
N ALA A 888 -19.61 -8.95 38.11
CA ALA A 888 -18.92 -10.21 38.44
C ALA A 888 -19.38 -11.38 37.56
N GLN A 889 -20.69 -11.50 37.31
CA GLN A 889 -21.23 -12.53 36.42
C GLN A 889 -20.77 -12.33 34.98
N LEU A 890 -20.77 -11.08 34.51
CA LEU A 890 -20.23 -10.73 33.21
C LEU A 890 -18.74 -11.09 33.11
N ALA A 891 -17.94 -10.79 34.13
CA ALA A 891 -16.52 -11.11 34.14
C ALA A 891 -16.25 -12.62 33.96
N LYS A 892 -17.03 -13.47 34.65
CA LYS A 892 -16.96 -14.92 34.47
C LYS A 892 -17.26 -15.34 33.03
N ILE A 893 -18.33 -14.80 32.46
CA ILE A 893 -18.77 -15.12 31.10
C ILE A 893 -17.70 -14.73 30.07
N LEU A 894 -17.16 -13.51 30.17
CA LEU A 894 -16.19 -12.99 29.19
C LEU A 894 -14.84 -13.72 29.24
N VAL A 895 -14.38 -14.13 30.43
CA VAL A 895 -13.19 -15.00 30.55
C VAL A 895 -13.45 -16.37 29.91
N GLY A 896 -14.67 -16.90 30.03
CA GLY A 896 -15.08 -18.13 29.34
C GLY A 896 -15.10 -17.98 27.82
N VAL A 897 -15.60 -16.85 27.31
CA VAL A 897 -15.58 -16.52 25.88
C VAL A 897 -14.14 -16.52 25.34
N LEU A 898 -13.20 -15.93 26.08
CA LEU A 898 -11.77 -15.88 25.72
C LEU A 898 -11.04 -17.23 25.88
N GLY A 899 -11.70 -18.28 26.36
CA GLY A 899 -11.06 -19.57 26.66
C GLY A 899 -10.00 -19.51 27.77
N LEU A 900 -10.02 -18.46 28.60
CA LEU A 900 -9.03 -18.23 29.65
C LEU A 900 -9.47 -18.85 30.99
N LYS A 901 -8.50 -19.09 31.88
CA LYS A 901 -8.76 -19.60 33.24
C LYS A 901 -8.66 -18.47 34.26
N PRO A 902 -9.54 -18.41 35.27
CA PRO A 902 -9.46 -17.40 36.32
C PRO A 902 -8.17 -17.56 37.14
N LYS A 903 -7.36 -16.50 37.23
CA LYS A 903 -6.09 -16.52 37.99
C LYS A 903 -5.67 -15.10 38.36
N GLY A 904 -5.12 -14.97 39.58
CA GLY A 904 -4.52 -13.73 40.09
C GLY A 904 -5.46 -12.95 40.99
N THR A 905 -4.98 -11.79 41.45
CA THR A 905 -5.71 -10.83 42.27
C THR A 905 -5.88 -9.53 41.49
N SER A 906 -7.04 -8.90 41.60
CA SER A 906 -7.31 -7.62 40.93
C SER A 906 -6.68 -6.45 41.70
N SER A 907 -6.35 -5.36 40.98
CA SER A 907 -5.88 -4.11 41.61
C SER A 907 -7.02 -3.15 42.00
N PHE A 908 -8.27 -3.44 41.60
CA PHE A 908 -9.43 -2.63 41.98
C PHE A 908 -9.72 -2.68 43.48
N ALA A 909 -9.89 -1.52 44.10
CA ALA A 909 -9.93 -1.37 45.55
C ALA A 909 -11.14 -2.06 46.23
N ASP A 910 -12.23 -2.26 45.49
CA ASP A 910 -13.47 -2.85 45.96
C ASP A 910 -13.65 -4.33 45.57
N VAL A 911 -12.60 -4.97 45.04
CA VAL A 911 -12.59 -6.41 44.73
C VAL A 911 -11.92 -7.16 45.88
N ASP A 912 -12.75 -7.69 46.78
CA ASP A 912 -12.29 -8.55 47.87
C ASP A 912 -11.55 -9.79 47.31
N SER A 913 -10.39 -10.12 47.89
CA SER A 913 -9.56 -11.26 47.47
C SER A 913 -10.22 -12.62 47.71
N THR A 914 -11.26 -12.66 48.53
CA THR A 914 -12.11 -13.84 48.78
C THR A 914 -13.38 -13.87 47.92
N HIS A 915 -13.68 -12.78 47.19
CA HIS A 915 -14.84 -12.74 46.30
C HIS A 915 -14.69 -13.77 45.17
N TRP A 916 -15.74 -14.55 44.90
CA TRP A 916 -15.70 -15.66 43.94
C TRP A 916 -15.27 -15.26 42.52
N SER A 917 -15.45 -13.99 42.15
CA SER A 917 -15.09 -13.45 40.84
C SER A 917 -13.68 -12.84 40.76
N THR A 918 -12.90 -12.82 41.86
CA THR A 918 -11.61 -12.10 41.93
C THR A 918 -10.64 -12.51 40.83
N GLY A 919 -10.47 -13.82 40.61
CA GLY A 919 -9.58 -14.35 39.57
C GLY A 919 -10.07 -14.11 38.14
N TYR A 920 -11.37 -13.90 37.94
CA TYR A 920 -11.93 -13.54 36.63
C TYR A 920 -11.71 -12.06 36.33
N ILE A 921 -11.93 -11.20 37.33
CA ILE A 921 -11.72 -9.75 37.21
C ILE A 921 -10.24 -9.45 36.97
N ALA A 922 -9.34 -10.12 37.69
CA ALA A 922 -7.89 -9.97 37.52
C ALA A 922 -7.41 -10.30 36.10
N VAL A 923 -8.04 -11.31 35.45
CA VAL A 923 -7.74 -11.64 34.05
C VAL A 923 -8.19 -10.52 33.13
N LEU A 924 -9.45 -10.07 33.23
CA LEU A 924 -9.94 -8.99 32.37
C LEU A 924 -9.20 -7.67 32.56
N GLU A 925 -8.73 -7.39 33.77
CA GLU A 925 -7.88 -6.24 34.07
C GLU A 925 -6.53 -6.35 33.36
N ARG A 926 -5.87 -7.51 33.46
CA ARG A 926 -4.57 -7.76 32.81
C ARG A 926 -4.66 -7.69 31.28
N GLU A 927 -5.73 -8.20 30.70
CA GLU A 927 -5.96 -8.13 29.25
C GLU A 927 -6.47 -6.72 28.81
N GLY A 928 -6.54 -5.73 29.70
CA GLY A 928 -6.96 -4.37 29.37
C GLY A 928 -8.45 -4.22 29.04
N ILE A 929 -9.27 -5.24 29.33
CA ILE A 929 -10.72 -5.27 29.06
C ILE A 929 -11.49 -4.54 30.17
N ALA A 930 -11.11 -4.79 31.43
CA ALA A 930 -11.66 -4.12 32.61
C ALA A 930 -10.76 -2.96 33.02
N LEU A 931 -11.24 -1.72 32.85
CA LEU A 931 -10.49 -0.51 33.22
C LEU A 931 -10.86 0.05 34.61
N GLY A 932 -12.00 -0.41 35.17
CA GLY A 932 -12.57 0.14 36.39
C GLY A 932 -13.18 1.54 36.23
N ASP A 933 -13.82 2.01 37.28
CA ASP A 933 -14.34 3.37 37.44
C ASP A 933 -13.77 3.97 38.72
N ASN A 934 -12.86 4.95 38.57
CA ASN A 934 -12.15 5.58 39.68
C ASN A 934 -11.48 4.56 40.63
N GLY A 935 -10.79 3.56 40.06
CA GLY A 935 -10.08 2.52 40.81
C GLY A 935 -10.98 1.41 41.38
N ASN A 936 -12.28 1.39 41.07
CA ASN A 936 -13.23 0.39 41.54
C ASN A 936 -13.83 -0.43 40.39
N PHE A 937 -14.07 -1.72 40.60
CA PHE A 937 -14.73 -2.60 39.64
C PHE A 937 -16.23 -2.72 39.88
N ARG A 938 -16.72 -2.61 41.12
CA ARG A 938 -18.13 -2.80 41.54
C ARG A 938 -18.71 -4.17 41.17
N PRO A 939 -18.18 -5.29 41.70
CA PRO A 939 -18.52 -6.65 41.26
C PRO A 939 -20.01 -7.02 41.38
N ASN A 940 -20.71 -6.48 42.39
CA ASN A 940 -22.10 -6.83 42.67
C ASN A 940 -23.13 -5.91 41.98
N GLU A 941 -22.68 -4.84 41.32
CA GLU A 941 -23.57 -3.91 40.63
C GLU A 941 -24.01 -4.46 39.26
N PRO A 942 -25.24 -4.16 38.81
CA PRO A 942 -25.71 -4.49 37.48
C PRO A 942 -24.95 -3.70 36.38
N VAL A 943 -24.80 -4.33 35.21
CA VAL A 943 -24.10 -3.76 34.06
C VAL A 943 -25.08 -2.98 33.20
N THR A 944 -24.76 -1.73 32.83
CA THR A 944 -25.55 -1.01 31.82
C THR A 944 -25.24 -1.48 30.41
N ARG A 945 -26.16 -1.25 29.46
CA ARG A 945 -25.98 -1.62 28.05
C ARG A 945 -24.73 -0.98 27.45
N ALA A 946 -24.45 0.30 27.74
CA ALA A 946 -23.21 0.96 27.29
C ALA A 946 -21.95 0.38 27.93
N GLN A 947 -22.00 -0.02 29.20
CA GLN A 947 -20.87 -0.69 29.87
C GLN A 947 -20.58 -2.05 29.27
N PHE A 948 -21.61 -2.86 29.02
CA PHE A 948 -21.45 -4.16 28.37
C PHE A 948 -20.81 -4.01 26.99
N VAL A 949 -21.27 -3.03 26.20
CA VAL A 949 -20.67 -2.72 24.89
C VAL A 949 -19.21 -2.37 24.99
N ALA A 950 -18.80 -1.59 25.98
CA ALA A 950 -17.38 -1.25 26.15
C ALA A 950 -16.52 -2.48 26.45
N PHE A 951 -17.03 -3.44 27.23
CA PHE A 951 -16.35 -4.72 27.45
C PHE A 951 -16.27 -5.56 26.17
N LEU A 952 -17.39 -5.73 25.48
CA LEU A 952 -17.47 -6.53 24.26
C LEU A 952 -16.60 -5.95 23.13
N TYR A 953 -16.60 -4.63 22.98
CA TYR A 953 -15.77 -3.91 22.02
C TYR A 953 -14.28 -4.22 22.26
N ARG A 954 -13.80 -4.11 23.50
CA ARG A 954 -12.37 -4.38 23.81
C ARG A 954 -11.99 -5.83 23.54
N ILE A 955 -12.85 -6.80 23.84
CA ILE A 955 -12.60 -8.22 23.51
C ILE A 955 -12.43 -8.41 22.02
N ILE A 956 -13.33 -7.82 21.23
CA ILE A 956 -13.29 -7.89 19.77
C ILE A 956 -12.03 -7.23 19.19
N GLN A 957 -11.43 -6.25 19.86
CA GLN A 957 -10.16 -5.66 19.43
C GLN A 957 -8.94 -6.51 19.79
N ILE A 958 -9.05 -7.43 20.77
CA ILE A 958 -7.95 -8.32 21.19
C ILE A 958 -7.89 -9.59 20.34
N GLU A 959 -9.04 -10.08 19.86
CA GLU A 959 -9.11 -11.23 18.94
C GLU A 959 -8.86 -10.85 17.46
N ARG A 960 -8.65 -9.57 17.17
CA ARG A 960 -8.14 -9.06 15.90
C ARG A 960 -6.63 -9.03 15.90
#